data_AF-A0A1L9RV37-F1
#
_entry.id   AF-A0A1L9RV37-F1
#
_cell.length_a   1.000
_cell.length_b   1.000
_cell.length_c   1.000
_cell.angle_alpha   90.00
_cell.angle_beta   90.00
_cell.angle_gamma   90.00
#
_symmetry.space_group_name_H-M   'P 1'
#
loop_
_entity.id
_entity.type
_entity.pdbx_description
1 polymer ?
#
loop_
_entity_poly.entity_id
_entity_poly.type
_entity_poly.pdbx_seq_one_letter_code
_entity_poly.pdbx_strand_id
1 'polypeptide(L)'
;MVIDGTLQLVKNKIATEVFLSVTKEYAGKIQLVFTGATKQIMDFCNNGELRWRFPERIQLKDHTDADIRYLILQHLKRNIKVSSVEGGWEGVYINILARRIGRSRGGNQFANHWTLETDLAKVFHRQADRIRRQQPLVASEEAGDDPIHFLTKSDLIGPEPSDINSQIDAWKDLQSMTGLEKVKAAINELMRRAHTNYHRELQGKEPLQTTLNRVFLGLPGTGKTTVAKLYGQILASLGLLSSSEVVIKNPADFIGQYIGDSELNTKSILEATEGKVLIIDDFHMLYQGNGHGTNDSDSFRLVVVDTMVAILQNKPSDDRCVILIGYPDLMQEFFRNTNPGLQRRFPLEDAFVFEDYELRHLSQILDLKLSRDQIQISEKAKTVALEMLSRARDRPNFGNGGDVENLLGRAKTACHTRTKDSPQPPEVTILEPQDFDYDYNRASHPGDVCESLFSGMVGFEEIIALFKGYQEMVAAMRRHHIDPRPYIPFTFVFKGPPGSGKTTTARFVGRIFYEMGFLSTSEVVECSATNLVGQYHGHTGPKTIALLESALGKVLFIDEAYRLSHGFSPRGSGGSFAQEAVEELVDCMTKPRYARKVVIVLAGYSGDMDRMMRMNQGLRGRFATDIVFPQLLPGHCLKHLEEQIGKSKVTIRYEPDPNRERKKIVFRLFAKLSGTKSWANGRDVEALSRSIVGYVFKNQGKVKHVDQLSISLDDLILFLKDMLRKRKQGHGDKAH
;
A
#
# COMPACT_ATOMS: atom_id res chain seq x y z
N MET A 1 -58.33 19.21 7.38
CA MET A 1 -57.37 18.15 7.74
C MET A 1 -56.02 18.53 7.15
N VAL A 2 -54.98 18.59 7.98
CA VAL A 2 -53.61 18.89 7.54
C VAL A 2 -52.88 17.56 7.37
N ILE A 3 -52.28 17.34 6.20
CA ILE A 3 -51.54 16.12 5.90
C ILE A 3 -50.08 16.48 5.69
N ASP A 4 -49.21 15.97 6.57
CA ASP A 4 -47.77 16.06 6.47
C ASP A 4 -47.19 14.74 5.89
N GLY A 5 -46.15 14.82 5.07
CA GLY A 5 -45.54 13.63 4.43
C GLY A 5 -46.09 13.24 3.05
N THR A 6 -46.36 14.23 2.18
CA THR A 6 -46.82 14.05 0.78
C THR A 6 -45.99 13.05 -0.05
N LEU A 7 -44.69 12.89 0.27
CA LEU A 7 -43.79 11.99 -0.45
C LEU A 7 -44.18 10.50 -0.36
N GLN A 8 -44.77 10.06 0.77
CA GLN A 8 -45.18 8.66 0.95
C GLN A 8 -46.38 8.30 0.06
N LEU A 9 -47.26 9.27 -0.20
CA LEU A 9 -48.37 9.11 -1.14
C LEU A 9 -47.84 8.96 -2.57
N VAL A 10 -46.87 9.78 -2.98
CA VAL A 10 -46.29 9.75 -4.35
C VAL A 10 -45.60 8.41 -4.67
N LYS A 11 -44.90 7.81 -3.71
CA LYS A 11 -44.13 6.58 -3.92
C LYS A 11 -45.01 5.33 -4.06
N ASN A 12 -46.27 5.38 -3.61
CA ASN A 12 -47.19 4.25 -3.64
C ASN A 12 -48.42 4.57 -4.51
N LYS A 13 -48.43 3.99 -5.72
CA LYS A 13 -49.49 4.22 -6.71
C LYS A 13 -50.88 3.82 -6.19
N ILE A 14 -50.97 2.73 -5.42
CA ILE A 14 -52.22 2.26 -4.81
C ILE A 14 -52.71 3.27 -3.76
N ALA A 15 -51.81 3.77 -2.92
CA ALA A 15 -52.17 4.78 -1.92
C ALA A 15 -52.67 6.07 -2.58
N THR A 16 -52.08 6.48 -3.70
CA THR A 16 -52.53 7.65 -4.47
C THR A 16 -53.93 7.45 -5.08
N GLU A 17 -54.22 6.28 -5.64
CA GLU A 17 -55.54 5.97 -6.21
C GLU A 17 -56.63 5.90 -5.15
N VAL A 18 -56.35 5.24 -4.02
CA VAL A 18 -57.27 5.22 -2.86
C VAL A 18 -57.51 6.64 -2.35
N PHE A 19 -56.47 7.45 -2.22
CA PHE A 19 -56.59 8.84 -1.80
C PHE A 19 -57.44 9.67 -2.77
N LEU A 20 -57.23 9.53 -4.09
CA LEU A 20 -58.03 10.21 -5.12
C LEU A 20 -59.51 9.80 -5.10
N SER A 21 -59.81 8.55 -4.74
CA SER A 21 -61.17 8.04 -4.56
C SER A 21 -61.84 8.63 -3.32
N VAL A 22 -61.17 8.59 -2.17
CA VAL A 22 -61.69 9.14 -0.90
C VAL A 22 -61.90 10.65 -1.02
N THR A 23 -60.95 11.38 -1.60
CA THR A 23 -61.14 12.83 -1.84
C THR A 23 -62.27 13.17 -2.82
N LYS A 24 -62.76 12.20 -3.61
CA LYS A 24 -63.91 12.35 -4.52
C LYS A 24 -65.21 12.26 -3.73
N GLU A 25 -65.30 11.27 -2.85
CA GLU A 25 -66.46 11.02 -1.98
C GLU A 25 -66.71 12.18 -0.98
N TYR A 26 -65.65 12.82 -0.48
CA TYR A 26 -65.74 13.89 0.51
C TYR A 26 -65.57 15.30 -0.08
N ALA A 27 -65.66 15.46 -1.40
CA ALA A 27 -65.55 16.76 -2.06
C ALA A 27 -66.60 17.76 -1.51
N GLY A 28 -66.14 18.97 -1.14
CA GLY A 28 -67.00 20.02 -0.56
C GLY A 28 -67.36 19.83 0.92
N LYS A 29 -67.04 18.67 1.53
CA LYS A 29 -67.27 18.40 2.96
C LYS A 29 -66.03 18.59 3.82
N ILE A 30 -64.85 18.46 3.24
CA ILE A 30 -63.56 18.59 3.94
C ILE A 30 -62.61 19.52 3.18
N GLN A 31 -61.87 20.35 3.93
CA GLN A 31 -60.72 21.07 3.40
C GLN A 31 -59.44 20.28 3.72
N LEU A 32 -58.61 20.08 2.71
CA LEU A 32 -57.35 19.37 2.80
C LEU A 32 -56.21 20.35 2.57
N VAL A 33 -55.29 20.42 3.53
CA VAL A 33 -54.08 21.24 3.44
C VAL A 33 -52.89 20.31 3.45
N PHE A 34 -52.08 20.36 2.40
CA PHE A 34 -50.84 19.61 2.31
C PHE A 34 -49.67 20.50 2.66
N THR A 35 -48.81 20.00 3.55
CA THR A 35 -47.57 20.67 3.95
C THR A 35 -46.38 19.80 3.56
N GLY A 36 -45.24 20.44 3.32
CA GLY A 36 -44.02 19.76 2.85
C GLY A 36 -43.10 20.69 2.07
N ALA A 37 -41.90 20.18 1.73
CA ALA A 37 -40.93 20.95 0.96
C ALA A 37 -41.46 21.28 -0.44
N THR A 38 -41.15 22.48 -0.95
CA THR A 38 -41.68 22.98 -2.24
C THR A 38 -41.48 21.98 -3.38
N LYS A 39 -40.29 21.38 -3.47
CA LYS A 39 -39.99 20.39 -4.52
C LYS A 39 -40.87 19.14 -4.42
N GLN A 40 -41.10 18.64 -3.20
CA GLN A 40 -41.91 17.44 -2.96
C GLN A 40 -43.40 17.68 -3.25
N ILE A 41 -43.93 18.85 -2.84
CA ILE A 41 -45.31 19.23 -3.17
C ILE A 41 -45.45 19.42 -4.68
N MET A 42 -44.45 20.00 -5.34
CA MET A 42 -44.48 20.16 -6.80
C MET A 42 -44.47 18.81 -7.52
N ASP A 43 -43.66 17.86 -7.08
CA ASP A 43 -43.64 16.49 -7.62
C ASP A 43 -44.99 15.78 -7.40
N PHE A 44 -45.59 15.93 -6.21
CA PHE A 44 -46.94 15.41 -5.91
C PHE A 44 -48.02 16.04 -6.79
N CYS A 45 -48.04 17.38 -6.90
CA CYS A 45 -49.01 18.10 -7.70
C CYS A 45 -48.83 17.90 -9.21
N ASN A 46 -47.66 17.47 -9.68
CA ASN A 46 -47.43 17.21 -11.10
C ASN A 46 -47.95 15.82 -11.54
N ASN A 47 -48.46 15.00 -10.63
CA ASN A 47 -48.93 13.66 -10.92
C ASN A 47 -50.43 13.65 -11.30
N GLY A 48 -50.72 13.76 -12.61
CA GLY A 48 -52.05 13.52 -13.18
C GLY A 48 -53.17 14.42 -12.65
N GLU A 49 -54.27 13.82 -12.17
CA GLU A 49 -55.47 14.52 -11.67
C GLU A 49 -55.20 15.42 -10.44
N LEU A 50 -54.12 15.18 -9.68
CA LEU A 50 -53.79 15.94 -8.48
C LEU A 50 -53.49 17.41 -8.77
N ARG A 51 -52.95 17.72 -9.96
CA ARG A 51 -52.64 19.08 -10.39
C ARG A 51 -53.86 20.00 -10.37
N TRP A 52 -54.99 19.46 -10.83
CA TRP A 52 -56.23 20.20 -11.01
C TRP A 52 -57.06 20.26 -9.73
N ARG A 53 -56.83 19.32 -8.82
CA ARG A 53 -57.59 19.17 -7.58
C ARG A 53 -57.08 20.03 -6.43
N PHE A 54 -55.82 20.46 -6.52
CA PHE A 54 -55.18 21.38 -5.58
C PHE A 54 -54.65 22.62 -6.32
N PRO A 55 -55.56 23.52 -6.77
CA PRO A 55 -55.19 24.69 -7.56
C PRO A 55 -54.50 25.77 -6.72
N GLU A 56 -54.93 25.91 -5.46
CA GLU A 56 -54.39 26.91 -4.53
C GLU A 56 -53.05 26.46 -3.97
N ARG A 57 -52.03 27.30 -4.16
CA ARG A 57 -50.65 27.03 -3.74
C ARG A 57 -50.13 28.21 -2.96
N ILE A 58 -49.81 27.97 -1.70
CA ILE A 58 -49.20 28.96 -0.83
C ILE A 58 -47.73 28.56 -0.67
N GLN A 59 -46.84 29.32 -1.30
CA GLN A 59 -45.40 29.15 -1.10
C GLN A 59 -44.91 30.15 -0.05
N LEU A 60 -44.50 29.64 1.10
CA LEU A 60 -43.80 30.43 2.10
C LEU A 60 -42.36 30.64 1.62
N LYS A 61 -41.94 31.90 1.51
CA LYS A 61 -40.56 32.24 1.14
C LYS A 61 -39.61 31.99 2.33
N ASP A 62 -38.37 31.70 2.01
CA ASP A 62 -37.29 31.65 3.00
C ASP A 62 -37.11 33.02 3.67
N HIS A 63 -36.96 33.02 4.99
CA HIS A 63 -36.71 34.22 5.79
C HIS A 63 -35.40 34.88 5.36
N THR A 64 -35.42 36.20 5.16
CA THR A 64 -34.24 37.02 4.92
C THR A 64 -33.36 37.11 6.17
N ASP A 65 -32.12 37.59 6.06
CA ASP A 65 -31.23 37.75 7.22
C ASP A 65 -31.83 38.70 8.26
N ALA A 66 -32.60 39.70 7.82
CA ALA A 66 -33.33 40.62 8.67
C ALA A 66 -34.49 39.92 9.41
N ASP A 67 -35.23 39.03 8.71
CA ASP A 67 -36.30 38.24 9.30
C ASP A 67 -35.74 37.25 10.34
N ILE A 68 -34.65 36.55 10.01
CA ILE A 68 -33.95 35.64 10.94
C ILE A 68 -33.48 36.41 12.17
N ARG A 69 -32.88 37.59 11.99
CA ARG A 69 -32.48 38.46 13.10
C ARG A 69 -33.66 38.82 13.99
N TYR A 70 -34.77 39.24 13.39
CA TYR A 70 -35.99 39.57 14.14
C TYR A 70 -36.50 38.36 14.94
N LEU A 71 -36.50 37.17 14.34
CA LEU A 71 -36.93 35.94 15.01
C LEU A 71 -35.98 35.52 16.16
N ILE A 72 -34.66 35.65 15.99
CA ILE A 72 -33.69 35.45 17.08
C ILE A 72 -34.04 36.36 18.26
N LEU A 73 -34.19 37.66 18.01
CA LEU A 73 -34.50 38.64 19.04
C LEU A 73 -35.82 38.34 19.75
N GLN A 74 -36.84 37.94 19.00
CA GLN A 74 -38.12 37.55 19.56
C GLN A 74 -37.99 36.31 20.46
N HIS A 75 -37.27 35.28 20.00
CA HIS A 75 -37.10 34.03 20.72
C HIS A 75 -36.30 34.23 22.02
N LEU A 76 -35.18 34.96 21.96
CA LEU A 76 -34.34 35.26 23.12
C LEU A 76 -35.10 36.09 24.18
N LYS A 77 -35.85 37.11 23.77
CA LYS A 77 -36.58 38.01 24.70
C LYS A 77 -37.85 37.38 25.28
N ARG A 78 -38.69 36.76 24.44
CA ARG A 78 -40.04 36.31 24.85
C ARG A 78 -40.05 34.90 25.42
N ASN A 79 -39.30 33.98 24.82
CA ASN A 79 -39.42 32.57 25.18
C ASN A 79 -38.46 32.18 26.31
N ILE A 80 -37.25 32.74 26.30
CA ILE A 80 -36.15 32.30 27.17
C ILE A 80 -35.77 33.35 28.22
N LYS A 81 -36.30 34.59 28.10
CA LYS A 81 -36.07 35.70 29.03
C LYS A 81 -34.57 36.01 29.25
N VAL A 82 -33.79 36.06 28.18
CA VAL A 82 -32.42 36.58 28.22
C VAL A 82 -32.49 38.09 28.52
N SER A 83 -31.81 38.56 29.59
CA SER A 83 -31.87 39.95 30.06
C SER A 83 -30.97 40.85 29.22
N SER A 84 -29.75 40.39 28.92
CA SER A 84 -28.76 41.15 28.18
C SER A 84 -27.89 40.23 27.30
N VAL A 85 -27.29 40.83 26.27
CA VAL A 85 -26.42 40.16 25.31
C VAL A 85 -25.18 41.03 25.13
N GLU A 86 -24.00 40.41 25.10
CA GLU A 86 -22.74 41.11 24.86
C GLU A 86 -22.81 41.88 23.52
N GLY A 87 -22.38 43.15 23.52
CA GLY A 87 -22.49 44.02 22.34
C GLY A 87 -23.91 44.52 22.03
N GLY A 88 -24.91 44.18 22.85
CA GLY A 88 -26.29 44.67 22.76
C GLY A 88 -27.18 43.91 21.77
N TRP A 89 -28.49 44.17 21.86
CA TRP A 89 -29.52 43.51 21.02
C TRP A 89 -29.43 43.85 19.53
N GLU A 90 -28.81 44.97 19.15
CA GLU A 90 -28.50 45.32 17.76
C GLU A 90 -27.03 45.10 17.40
N GLY A 91 -26.30 44.42 18.29
CA GLY A 91 -24.87 44.21 18.20
C GLY A 91 -24.42 43.35 17.01
N VAL A 92 -23.13 43.43 16.73
CA VAL A 92 -22.48 42.74 15.62
C VAL A 92 -22.66 41.22 15.70
N TYR A 93 -22.69 40.63 16.90
CA TYR A 93 -22.74 39.17 17.09
C TYR A 93 -24.09 38.54 16.68
N ILE A 94 -25.22 39.19 16.98
CA ILE A 94 -26.53 38.71 16.54
C ILE A 94 -26.65 38.81 15.01
N ASN A 95 -26.09 39.88 14.42
CA ASN A 95 -26.04 40.01 12.95
C ASN A 95 -25.19 38.89 12.32
N ILE A 96 -24.05 38.52 12.92
CA ILE A 96 -23.23 37.40 12.46
C ILE A 96 -24.00 36.09 12.57
N LEU A 97 -24.67 35.82 13.70
CA LEU A 97 -25.48 34.62 13.89
C LEU A 97 -26.59 34.52 12.84
N ALA A 98 -27.34 35.61 12.62
CA ALA A 98 -28.38 35.66 11.59
C ALA A 98 -27.82 35.39 10.18
N ARG A 99 -26.66 35.98 9.84
CA ARG A 99 -25.98 35.72 8.56
C ARG A 99 -25.52 34.27 8.44
N ARG A 100 -24.99 33.67 9.50
CA ARG A 100 -24.55 32.25 9.50
C ARG A 100 -25.72 31.31 9.25
N ILE A 101 -26.86 31.53 9.93
CA ILE A 101 -28.10 30.78 9.68
C ILE A 101 -28.60 31.04 8.26
N GLY A 102 -28.53 32.29 7.79
CA GLY A 102 -28.93 32.67 6.43
C GLY A 102 -28.08 32.07 5.31
N ARG A 103 -26.84 31.64 5.57
CA ARG A 103 -25.95 31.04 4.55
C ARG A 103 -26.43 29.69 4.05
N SER A 104 -27.20 28.94 4.84
CA SER A 104 -27.77 27.66 4.42
C SER A 104 -29.04 27.82 3.56
N ARG A 105 -29.52 29.06 3.36
CA ARG A 105 -30.70 29.38 2.53
C ARG A 105 -30.57 28.82 1.11
N GLY A 106 -31.68 28.27 0.58
CA GLY A 106 -31.71 27.64 -0.73
C GLY A 106 -31.06 26.25 -0.80
N GLY A 107 -30.53 25.73 0.33
CA GLY A 107 -30.20 24.32 0.49
C GLY A 107 -31.45 23.48 0.79
N ASN A 108 -31.37 22.15 0.57
CA ASN A 108 -32.49 21.24 0.84
C ASN A 108 -32.95 21.22 2.31
N GLN A 109 -32.10 21.68 3.24
CA GLN A 109 -32.35 21.62 4.69
C GLN A 109 -32.77 22.95 5.33
N PHE A 110 -32.77 24.06 4.59
CA PHE A 110 -33.17 25.33 5.18
C PHE A 110 -34.68 25.36 5.41
N ALA A 111 -35.09 25.04 6.63
CA ALA A 111 -36.47 24.95 7.06
C ALA A 111 -36.85 26.14 7.96
N ASN A 112 -36.45 27.36 7.57
CA ASN A 112 -36.81 28.61 8.24
C ASN A 112 -36.67 28.53 9.77
N HIS A 113 -37.81 28.41 10.48
CA HIS A 113 -37.86 28.36 11.94
C HIS A 113 -37.12 27.16 12.54
N TRP A 114 -37.16 26.00 11.90
CA TRP A 114 -36.49 24.80 12.42
C TRP A 114 -34.96 24.95 12.40
N THR A 115 -34.42 25.50 11.31
CA THR A 115 -32.99 25.84 11.21
C THR A 115 -32.59 26.81 12.31
N LEU A 116 -33.42 27.83 12.54
CA LEU A 116 -33.22 28.82 13.59
C LEU A 116 -33.16 28.16 14.98
N GLU A 117 -34.12 27.31 15.31
CA GLU A 117 -34.16 26.60 16.60
C GLU A 117 -32.94 25.68 16.77
N THR A 118 -32.54 24.98 15.70
CA THR A 118 -31.38 24.09 15.71
C THR A 118 -30.08 24.86 15.99
N ASP A 119 -29.86 26.01 15.34
CA ASP A 119 -28.66 26.82 15.59
C ASP A 119 -28.72 27.56 16.93
N LEU A 120 -29.90 27.98 17.40
CA LEU A 120 -30.07 28.52 18.75
C LEU A 120 -29.78 27.46 19.82
N ALA A 121 -30.16 26.20 19.62
CA ALA A 121 -29.81 25.12 20.52
C ALA A 121 -28.28 24.98 20.70
N LYS A 122 -27.49 25.19 19.61
CA LYS A 122 -26.02 25.23 19.70
C LYS A 122 -25.53 26.39 20.57
N VAL A 123 -26.14 27.56 20.45
CA VAL A 123 -25.82 28.74 21.30
C VAL A 123 -26.06 28.41 22.78
N PHE A 124 -27.21 27.81 23.11
CA PHE A 124 -27.53 27.44 24.48
C PHE A 124 -26.66 26.31 25.02
N HIS A 125 -26.24 25.37 24.17
CA HIS A 125 -25.30 24.34 24.57
C HIS A 125 -23.96 24.94 25.00
N ARG A 126 -23.43 25.90 24.22
CA ARG A 126 -22.20 26.62 24.57
C ARG A 126 -22.35 27.42 25.87
N GLN A 127 -23.49 28.08 26.05
CA GLN A 127 -23.80 28.80 27.29
C GLN A 127 -23.82 27.84 28.49
N ALA A 128 -24.48 26.69 28.35
CA ALA A 128 -24.53 25.67 29.40
C ALA A 128 -23.14 25.13 29.74
N ASP A 129 -22.29 24.88 28.74
CA ASP A 129 -20.90 24.45 28.94
C ASP A 129 -20.07 25.52 29.64
N ARG A 130 -20.20 26.79 29.24
CA ARG A 130 -19.55 27.93 29.91
C ARG A 130 -19.96 28.00 31.39
N ILE A 131 -21.26 27.96 31.67
CA ILE A 131 -21.81 28.02 33.04
C ILE A 131 -21.33 26.81 33.86
N ARG A 132 -21.33 25.61 33.28
CA ARG A 132 -20.84 24.39 33.95
C ARG A 132 -19.37 24.48 34.31
N ARG A 133 -18.52 25.03 33.42
CA ARG A 133 -17.10 25.27 33.69
C ARG A 133 -16.84 26.36 34.73
N GLN A 134 -17.84 27.19 35.05
CA GLN A 134 -17.74 28.34 35.95
C GLN A 134 -18.25 28.11 37.41
N GLN A 135 -18.81 26.96 37.81
CA GLN A 135 -19.50 26.80 39.12
C GLN A 135 -18.59 26.69 40.37
N PRO A 136 -19.05 27.10 41.58
CA PRO A 136 -19.65 28.38 41.96
C PRO A 136 -18.73 29.06 43.01
N LEU A 137 -17.82 29.93 42.59
CA LEU A 137 -17.11 30.80 43.52
C LEU A 137 -17.91 32.08 43.69
N VAL A 138 -18.65 32.12 44.80
CA VAL A 138 -19.32 33.28 45.39
C VAL A 138 -20.57 33.75 44.63
N ALA A 139 -21.73 33.41 45.22
CA ALA A 139 -22.89 34.29 45.17
C ALA A 139 -22.46 35.65 45.71
N SER A 140 -21.95 36.51 44.83
CA SER A 140 -21.70 37.91 45.12
C SER A 140 -22.92 38.65 44.60
N GLU A 141 -23.71 39.15 45.54
CA GLU A 141 -24.96 39.89 45.32
C GLU A 141 -24.76 41.24 44.60
N GLU A 142 -23.60 41.49 43.96
CA GLU A 142 -23.23 42.80 43.40
C GLU A 142 -22.90 42.82 41.90
N ALA A 143 -23.12 41.73 41.15
CA ALA A 143 -23.07 41.75 39.69
C ALA A 143 -24.49 41.59 39.10
N GLY A 144 -25.07 42.71 38.63
CA GLY A 144 -26.49 42.86 38.29
C GLY A 144 -27.04 42.11 37.06
N ASP A 145 -26.54 40.93 36.70
CA ASP A 145 -27.19 40.04 35.73
C ASP A 145 -26.82 38.57 36.02
N ASP A 146 -27.83 37.70 36.16
CA ASP A 146 -27.66 36.26 36.34
C ASP A 146 -26.89 35.65 35.14
N PRO A 147 -25.81 34.87 35.34
CA PRO A 147 -25.05 34.22 34.27
C PRO A 147 -25.90 33.39 33.30
N ILE A 148 -27.05 32.89 33.74
CA ILE A 148 -28.03 32.13 32.96
C ILE A 148 -28.80 33.04 31.98
N HIS A 149 -29.01 34.30 32.35
CA HIS A 149 -29.77 35.28 31.56
C HIS A 149 -28.89 36.17 30.67
N PHE A 150 -27.57 35.98 30.68
CA PHE A 150 -26.62 36.69 29.83
C PHE A 150 -25.97 35.79 28.77
N LEU A 151 -25.97 36.25 27.51
CA LEU A 151 -25.28 35.60 26.39
C LEU A 151 -24.02 36.37 25.98
N THR A 152 -22.89 35.66 25.96
CA THR A 152 -21.58 36.19 25.54
C THR A 152 -21.36 36.08 24.03
N LYS A 153 -20.33 36.76 23.50
CA LYS A 153 -19.81 36.58 22.13
C LYS A 153 -19.55 35.10 21.83
N SER A 154 -18.87 34.39 22.74
CA SER A 154 -18.55 32.96 22.57
C SER A 154 -19.78 32.06 22.54
N ASP A 155 -20.86 32.43 23.25
CA ASP A 155 -22.11 31.67 23.22
C ASP A 155 -22.76 31.82 21.82
N LEU A 156 -22.88 33.06 21.33
CA LEU A 156 -23.55 33.39 20.06
C LEU A 156 -22.81 32.88 18.82
N ILE A 157 -21.52 33.23 18.70
CA ILE A 157 -20.74 32.96 17.47
C ILE A 157 -19.65 31.92 17.65
N GLY A 158 -19.56 31.30 18.82
CA GLY A 158 -18.53 30.34 19.15
C GLY A 158 -17.23 30.99 19.65
N PRO A 159 -16.38 30.22 20.34
CA PRO A 159 -15.07 30.68 20.78
C PRO A 159 -14.19 31.08 19.60
N GLU A 160 -13.22 31.95 19.87
CA GLU A 160 -12.27 32.37 18.84
C GLU A 160 -11.31 31.21 18.52
N PRO A 161 -11.10 30.83 17.24
CA PRO A 161 -10.34 29.64 16.89
C PRO A 161 -8.91 29.58 17.47
N SER A 162 -8.27 30.73 17.70
CA SER A 162 -6.95 30.86 18.32
C SER A 162 -6.93 30.37 19.78
N ASP A 163 -8.00 30.62 20.54
CA ASP A 163 -8.13 30.18 21.93
C ASP A 163 -8.33 28.67 22.03
N ILE A 164 -8.95 28.09 20.99
CA ILE A 164 -9.25 26.66 20.91
C ILE A 164 -7.98 25.87 20.59
N ASN A 165 -7.06 26.37 19.75
CA ASN A 165 -5.89 25.62 19.26
C ASN A 165 -5.04 24.97 20.38
N SER A 166 -4.91 25.62 21.54
CA SER A 166 -4.19 25.09 22.71
C SER A 166 -5.01 24.09 23.54
N GLN A 167 -6.32 24.05 23.34
CA GLN A 167 -7.30 23.25 24.08
C GLN A 167 -7.86 22.07 23.28
N ILE A 168 -7.66 21.98 21.95
CA ILE A 168 -8.11 20.82 21.17
C ILE A 168 -7.24 19.61 21.50
N ASP A 169 -7.77 18.66 22.26
CA ASP A 169 -7.07 17.41 22.58
C ASP A 169 -6.73 16.61 21.31
N ALA A 170 -7.62 16.58 20.31
CA ALA A 170 -7.35 15.96 19.02
C ALA A 170 -6.15 16.58 18.27
N TRP A 171 -5.89 17.88 18.45
CA TRP A 171 -4.70 18.54 17.89
C TRP A 171 -3.44 18.15 18.65
N LYS A 172 -3.48 18.07 19.98
CA LYS A 172 -2.36 17.58 20.81
C LYS A 172 -2.02 16.12 20.47
N ASP A 173 -3.04 15.28 20.34
CA ASP A 173 -2.88 13.89 19.92
C ASP A 173 -2.22 13.81 18.55
N LEU A 174 -2.68 14.61 17.58
CA LEU A 174 -2.05 14.68 16.26
C LEU A 174 -0.60 15.16 16.32
N GLN A 175 -0.29 16.14 17.17
CA GLN A 175 1.08 16.64 17.36
C GLN A 175 2.01 15.57 17.97
N SER A 176 1.48 14.74 18.87
CA SER A 176 2.20 13.61 19.48
C SER A 176 2.50 12.49 18.48
N MET A 177 1.72 12.39 17.38
CA MET A 177 1.97 11.39 16.35
C MET A 177 3.33 11.65 15.69
N THR A 178 4.09 10.57 15.54
CA THR A 178 5.42 10.60 14.93
C THR A 178 5.36 11.02 13.46
N GLY A 179 6.24 11.92 13.04
CA GLY A 179 6.32 12.41 11.66
C GLY A 179 5.11 13.25 11.26
N LEU A 180 4.61 13.06 10.03
CA LEU A 180 3.43 13.76 9.48
C LEU A 180 3.56 15.29 9.39
N GLU A 181 4.78 15.82 9.29
CA GLU A 181 5.04 17.27 9.32
C GLU A 181 4.24 18.05 8.27
N LYS A 182 4.13 17.51 7.04
CA LYS A 182 3.31 18.12 5.98
C LYS A 182 1.82 18.17 6.33
N VAL A 183 1.31 17.11 6.95
CA VAL A 183 -0.11 17.02 7.36
C VAL A 183 -0.39 17.97 8.52
N LYS A 184 0.51 18.03 9.51
CA LYS A 184 0.45 18.97 10.63
C LYS A 184 0.45 20.41 10.12
N ALA A 185 1.35 20.75 9.19
CA ALA A 185 1.41 22.09 8.59
C ALA A 185 0.11 22.45 7.84
N ALA A 186 -0.45 21.51 7.06
CA ALA A 186 -1.70 21.74 6.31
C ALA A 186 -2.91 21.98 7.24
N ILE A 187 -3.03 21.22 8.33
CA ILE A 187 -4.08 21.43 9.32
C ILE A 187 -3.87 22.74 10.07
N ASN A 188 -2.63 23.12 10.39
CA ASN A 188 -2.34 24.41 11.00
C ASN A 188 -2.77 25.59 10.11
N GLU A 189 -2.55 25.50 8.79
CA GLU A 189 -3.02 26.50 7.84
C GLU A 189 -4.54 26.58 7.78
N LEU A 190 -5.24 25.43 7.87
CA LEU A 190 -6.70 25.40 7.98
C LEU A 190 -7.19 26.13 9.25
N MET A 191 -6.56 25.88 10.40
CA MET A 191 -6.87 26.57 11.66
C MET A 191 -6.62 28.08 11.55
N ARG A 192 -5.51 28.50 10.92
CA ARG A 192 -5.20 29.92 10.66
C ARG A 192 -6.24 30.58 9.75
N ARG A 193 -6.75 29.85 8.76
CA ARG A 193 -7.81 30.31 7.86
C ARG A 193 -9.16 30.42 8.58
N ALA A 194 -9.48 29.49 9.48
CA ALA A 194 -10.65 29.59 10.35
C ALA A 194 -10.60 30.83 11.25
N HIS A 195 -9.44 31.08 11.88
CA HIS A 195 -9.21 32.30 12.66
C HIS A 195 -9.36 33.58 11.82
N THR A 196 -8.78 33.60 10.62
CA THR A 196 -8.93 34.73 9.69
C THR A 196 -10.40 34.97 9.33
N ASN A 197 -11.17 33.91 9.05
CA ASN A 197 -12.59 34.01 8.74
C ASN A 197 -13.42 34.54 9.91
N TYR A 198 -13.11 34.12 11.13
CA TYR A 198 -13.76 34.63 12.34
C TYR A 198 -13.63 36.15 12.46
N HIS A 199 -12.42 36.70 12.27
CA HIS A 199 -12.22 38.16 12.30
C HIS A 199 -12.83 38.89 11.10
N ARG A 200 -12.86 38.27 9.92
CA ARG A 200 -13.56 38.84 8.75
C ARG A 200 -15.04 39.01 9.03
N GLU A 201 -15.67 38.02 9.67
CA GLU A 201 -17.08 38.10 10.07
C GLU A 201 -17.31 39.19 11.11
N LEU A 202 -16.42 39.35 12.10
CA LEU A 202 -16.46 40.46 13.07
C LEU A 202 -16.37 41.83 12.40
N GLN A 203 -15.64 41.94 11.29
CA GLN A 203 -15.58 43.15 10.45
C GLN A 203 -16.77 43.27 9.48
N GLY A 204 -17.75 42.37 9.55
CA GLY A 204 -18.90 42.34 8.66
C GLY A 204 -18.59 41.91 7.22
N LYS A 205 -17.37 41.44 6.94
CA LYS A 205 -16.93 40.93 5.63
C LYS A 205 -17.34 39.48 5.45
N GLU A 206 -17.48 39.06 4.19
CA GLU A 206 -17.71 37.64 3.89
C GLU A 206 -16.48 36.79 4.20
N PRO A 207 -16.66 35.58 4.77
CA PRO A 207 -15.57 34.64 5.00
C PRO A 207 -15.00 34.15 3.66
N LEU A 208 -13.71 33.85 3.65
CA LEU A 208 -13.07 33.19 2.52
C LEU A 208 -13.59 31.77 2.40
N GLN A 209 -14.02 31.39 1.19
CA GLN A 209 -14.45 30.02 0.92
C GLN A 209 -13.30 29.05 1.20
N THR A 210 -13.61 27.95 1.89
CA THR A 210 -12.63 26.91 2.22
C THR A 210 -13.31 25.56 2.05
N THR A 211 -12.69 24.66 1.30
CA THR A 211 -13.20 23.30 1.12
C THR A 211 -12.82 22.44 2.32
N LEU A 212 -13.82 21.79 2.91
CA LEU A 212 -13.61 20.85 4.02
C LEU A 212 -13.24 19.45 3.51
N ASN A 213 -13.68 19.12 2.30
CA ASN A 213 -13.41 17.85 1.62
C ASN A 213 -11.91 17.71 1.31
N ARG A 214 -11.34 16.51 1.58
CA ARG A 214 -9.91 16.24 1.44
C ARG A 214 -9.64 14.87 0.82
N VAL A 215 -8.47 14.75 0.18
CA VAL A 215 -7.92 13.46 -0.26
C VAL A 215 -6.71 13.13 0.58
N PHE A 216 -6.63 11.91 1.11
CA PHE A 216 -5.51 11.40 1.90
C PHE A 216 -4.76 10.37 1.07
N LEU A 217 -3.51 10.68 0.73
CA LEU A 217 -2.67 9.89 -0.15
C LEU A 217 -1.52 9.26 0.63
N GLY A 218 -1.32 7.95 0.52
CA GLY A 218 -0.12 7.30 1.06
C GLY A 218 -0.25 5.79 1.19
N LEU A 219 0.87 5.11 1.43
CA LEU A 219 0.92 3.65 1.58
C LEU A 219 0.20 3.16 2.87
N PRO A 220 -0.12 1.86 2.98
CA PRO A 220 -0.76 1.30 4.17
C PRO A 220 0.07 1.55 5.44
N GLY A 221 -0.61 1.65 6.58
CA GLY A 221 0.04 1.78 7.89
C GLY A 221 0.77 3.09 8.16
N THR A 222 0.57 4.13 7.34
CA THR A 222 1.03 5.50 7.61
C THR A 222 0.15 6.27 8.60
N GLY A 223 -1.01 5.73 8.98
CA GLY A 223 -1.91 6.32 9.98
C GLY A 223 -3.06 7.17 9.41
N LYS A 224 -3.36 7.05 8.11
CA LYS A 224 -4.42 7.81 7.40
C LYS A 224 -5.76 7.80 8.12
N THR A 225 -6.29 6.62 8.44
CA THR A 225 -7.59 6.46 9.11
C THR A 225 -7.59 7.05 10.53
N THR A 226 -6.46 6.97 11.25
CA THR A 226 -6.31 7.58 12.58
C THR A 226 -6.35 9.11 12.47
N VAL A 227 -5.58 9.69 11.55
CA VAL A 227 -5.56 11.13 11.32
C VAL A 227 -6.90 11.64 10.81
N ALA A 228 -7.60 10.87 9.98
CA ALA A 228 -8.92 11.25 9.48
C ALA A 228 -9.95 11.42 10.62
N LYS A 229 -9.88 10.57 11.66
CA LYS A 229 -10.70 10.73 12.87
C LYS A 229 -10.34 11.99 13.66
N LEU A 230 -9.06 12.21 13.89
CA LEU A 230 -8.58 13.42 14.60
C LEU A 230 -8.93 14.70 13.83
N TYR A 231 -8.77 14.69 12.51
CA TYR A 231 -9.15 15.79 11.63
C TYR A 231 -10.63 16.13 11.77
N GLY A 232 -11.51 15.12 11.83
CA GLY A 232 -12.92 15.30 12.12
C GLY A 232 -13.23 16.00 13.44
N GLN A 233 -12.56 15.56 14.51
CA GLN A 233 -12.68 16.16 15.84
C GLN A 233 -12.18 17.61 15.86
N ILE A 234 -11.09 17.90 15.12
CA ILE A 234 -10.57 19.26 14.95
C ILE A 234 -11.60 20.14 14.24
N LEU A 235 -12.17 19.68 13.12
CA LEU A 235 -13.19 20.43 12.37
C LEU A 235 -14.43 20.75 13.23
N ALA A 236 -14.93 19.77 13.99
CA ALA A 236 -16.04 19.97 14.91
C ALA A 236 -15.70 20.98 16.02
N SER A 237 -14.48 20.89 16.59
CA SER A 237 -14.01 21.82 17.62
C SER A 237 -13.86 23.26 17.11
N LEU A 238 -13.51 23.43 15.83
CA LEU A 238 -13.47 24.73 15.15
C LEU A 238 -14.88 25.26 14.78
N GLY A 239 -15.94 24.49 15.04
CA GLY A 239 -17.31 24.84 14.67
C GLY A 239 -17.59 24.78 13.16
N LEU A 240 -16.76 24.07 12.39
CA LEU A 240 -16.94 23.84 10.96
C LEU A 240 -17.86 22.66 10.65
N LEU A 241 -18.07 21.76 11.62
CA LEU A 241 -19.01 20.65 11.56
C LEU A 241 -19.89 20.62 12.82
N SER A 242 -21.14 20.19 12.67
CA SER A 242 -22.08 20.05 13.80
C SER A 242 -21.74 18.91 14.76
N SER A 243 -21.04 17.87 14.31
CA SER A 243 -20.66 16.70 15.10
C SER A 243 -19.25 16.24 14.78
N SER A 244 -18.55 15.73 15.80
CA SER A 244 -17.26 15.04 15.65
C SER A 244 -17.41 13.56 15.29
N GLU A 245 -18.64 13.08 15.06
CA GLU A 245 -18.90 11.70 14.68
C GLU A 245 -18.31 11.40 13.29
N VAL A 246 -17.66 10.25 13.19
CA VAL A 246 -16.97 9.80 11.99
C VAL A 246 -17.61 8.51 11.50
N VAL A 247 -18.08 8.53 10.26
CA VAL A 247 -18.64 7.37 9.56
C VAL A 247 -17.61 6.87 8.57
N ILE A 248 -17.21 5.61 8.70
CA ILE A 248 -16.27 4.95 7.79
C ILE A 248 -17.05 4.05 6.85
N LYS A 249 -16.75 4.16 5.55
CA LYS A 249 -17.32 3.36 4.47
C LYS A 249 -16.23 2.86 3.55
N ASN A 250 -16.50 1.76 2.88
CA ASN A 250 -15.67 1.19 1.83
C ASN A 250 -16.44 1.20 0.50
N PRO A 251 -15.77 1.07 -0.66
CA PRO A 251 -16.40 1.03 -1.98
C PRO A 251 -17.55 0.02 -2.10
N ALA A 252 -17.43 -1.12 -1.41
CA ALA A 252 -18.48 -2.13 -1.36
C ALA A 252 -19.80 -1.65 -0.72
N ASP A 253 -19.76 -0.68 0.19
CA ASP A 253 -20.96 -0.11 0.80
C ASP A 253 -21.78 0.76 -0.17
N PHE A 254 -21.14 1.25 -1.24
CA PHE A 254 -21.77 2.09 -2.25
C PHE A 254 -22.33 1.28 -3.43
N ILE A 255 -21.74 0.12 -3.72
CA ILE A 255 -22.09 -0.69 -4.90
C ILE A 255 -23.29 -1.59 -4.56
N GLY A 256 -24.42 -1.34 -5.22
CA GLY A 256 -25.63 -2.15 -5.09
C GLY A 256 -25.64 -3.40 -5.98
N GLN A 257 -26.58 -4.31 -5.74
CA GLN A 257 -26.76 -5.53 -6.53
C GLN A 257 -27.61 -5.30 -7.79
N TYR A 258 -28.49 -4.29 -7.77
CA TYR A 258 -29.40 -3.96 -8.87
C TYR A 258 -29.14 -2.55 -9.45
N ILE A 259 -29.61 -2.32 -10.69
CA ILE A 259 -29.51 -1.03 -11.39
C ILE A 259 -30.27 0.04 -10.59
N GLY A 260 -29.57 1.12 -10.23
CA GLY A 260 -30.11 2.23 -9.43
C GLY A 260 -29.85 2.10 -7.91
N ASP A 261 -29.52 0.92 -7.40
CA ASP A 261 -29.20 0.74 -5.99
C ASP A 261 -27.96 1.52 -5.57
N SER A 262 -26.92 1.57 -6.43
CA SER A 262 -25.70 2.32 -6.11
C SER A 262 -25.98 3.82 -5.92
N GLU A 263 -26.89 4.40 -6.69
CA GLU A 263 -27.32 5.79 -6.53
C GLU A 263 -28.08 5.98 -5.21
N LEU A 264 -29.02 5.10 -4.90
CA LEU A 264 -29.81 5.14 -3.66
C LEU A 264 -28.94 4.97 -2.42
N ASN A 265 -27.99 4.03 -2.44
CA ASN A 265 -27.04 3.78 -1.36
C ASN A 265 -26.13 4.99 -1.15
N THR A 266 -25.57 5.52 -2.23
CA THR A 266 -24.71 6.72 -2.17
C THR A 266 -25.46 7.90 -1.60
N LYS A 267 -26.69 8.14 -2.04
CA LYS A 267 -27.54 9.21 -1.53
C LYS A 267 -27.86 9.03 -0.05
N SER A 268 -28.23 7.82 0.37
CA SER A 268 -28.56 7.50 1.76
C SER A 268 -27.35 7.67 2.69
N ILE A 269 -26.16 7.24 2.25
CA ILE A 269 -24.91 7.41 3.00
C ILE A 269 -24.57 8.90 3.14
N LEU A 270 -24.70 9.67 2.06
CA LEU A 270 -24.45 11.11 2.10
C LEU A 270 -25.45 11.80 3.04
N GLU A 271 -26.75 11.53 2.92
CA GLU A 271 -27.78 12.07 3.83
C GLU A 271 -27.50 11.72 5.30
N ALA A 272 -27.11 10.48 5.60
CA ALA A 272 -26.79 10.04 6.97
C ALA A 272 -25.50 10.66 7.56
N THR A 273 -24.65 11.25 6.72
CA THR A 273 -23.37 11.86 7.11
C THR A 273 -23.41 13.39 7.11
N GLU A 274 -24.61 13.98 7.04
CA GLU A 274 -24.76 15.41 7.30
C GLU A 274 -24.40 15.75 8.75
N GLY A 275 -23.71 16.87 8.94
CA GLY A 275 -23.13 17.28 10.22
C GLY A 275 -21.89 16.49 10.65
N LYS A 276 -21.46 15.49 9.86
CA LYS A 276 -20.47 14.49 10.25
C LYS A 276 -19.32 14.41 9.26
N VAL A 277 -18.36 13.54 9.58
CA VAL A 277 -17.24 13.20 8.69
C VAL A 277 -17.51 11.85 8.03
N LEU A 278 -17.47 11.80 6.70
CA LEU A 278 -17.52 10.58 5.91
C LEU A 278 -16.10 10.23 5.42
N ILE A 279 -15.55 9.12 5.90
CA ILE A 279 -14.31 8.54 5.38
C ILE A 279 -14.68 7.45 4.40
N ILE A 280 -14.11 7.51 3.19
CA ILE A 280 -14.19 6.43 2.21
C ILE A 280 -12.79 5.85 2.04
N ASP A 281 -12.56 4.68 2.63
CA ASP A 281 -11.27 4.00 2.55
C ASP A 281 -11.09 3.28 1.21
N ASP A 282 -9.85 3.17 0.73
CA ASP A 282 -9.53 2.55 -0.58
C ASP A 282 -10.40 3.04 -1.76
N PHE A 283 -10.67 4.34 -1.81
CA PHE A 283 -11.58 4.97 -2.79
C PHE A 283 -11.22 4.66 -4.25
N HIS A 284 -9.93 4.51 -4.54
CA HIS A 284 -9.43 4.14 -5.87
C HIS A 284 -10.01 2.81 -6.40
N MET A 285 -10.50 1.90 -5.55
CA MET A 285 -11.14 0.65 -5.99
C MET A 285 -12.49 0.86 -6.69
N LEU A 286 -13.08 2.06 -6.61
CA LEU A 286 -14.25 2.43 -7.44
C LEU A 286 -13.89 2.57 -8.91
N TYR A 287 -12.61 2.51 -9.29
CA TYR A 287 -12.16 2.42 -10.66
C TYR A 287 -11.33 1.16 -10.84
N GLN A 288 -11.73 0.29 -11.76
CA GLN A 288 -10.86 -0.75 -12.30
C GLN A 288 -10.49 -0.27 -13.70
N GLY A 289 -9.20 -0.13 -13.99
CA GLY A 289 -8.72 0.46 -15.24
C GLY A 289 -9.21 -0.27 -16.49
N ASN A 290 -8.80 0.22 -17.68
CA ASN A 290 -9.16 -0.31 -19.00
C ASN A 290 -8.60 -1.72 -19.31
N GLY A 291 -8.71 -2.68 -18.40
CA GLY A 291 -8.51 -4.10 -18.68
C GLY A 291 -9.72 -4.61 -19.48
N HIS A 292 -9.48 -5.14 -20.68
CA HIS A 292 -10.52 -5.74 -21.52
C HIS A 292 -11.31 -6.84 -20.75
N GLY A 293 -12.44 -6.46 -20.15
CA GLY A 293 -13.30 -7.38 -19.39
C GLY A 293 -14.50 -6.70 -18.72
N THR A 294 -15.65 -6.76 -19.39
CA THR A 294 -17.04 -6.56 -18.90
C THR A 294 -17.52 -5.15 -18.51
N ASN A 295 -18.30 -4.53 -19.40
CA ASN A 295 -18.86 -3.17 -19.33
C ASN A 295 -19.91 -2.90 -18.24
N ASP A 296 -20.47 -3.93 -17.58
CA ASP A 296 -21.58 -3.72 -16.64
C ASP A 296 -21.12 -3.26 -15.25
N SER A 297 -19.99 -3.78 -14.73
CA SER A 297 -19.54 -3.47 -13.37
C SER A 297 -19.01 -2.05 -13.20
N ASP A 298 -18.45 -1.47 -14.26
CA ASP A 298 -17.93 -0.10 -14.25
C ASP A 298 -19.05 0.94 -14.30
N SER A 299 -20.18 0.62 -14.94
CA SER A 299 -21.37 1.48 -14.95
C SER A 299 -21.84 1.76 -13.52
N PHE A 300 -22.02 0.71 -12.69
CA PHE A 300 -22.46 0.87 -11.29
C PHE A 300 -21.52 1.72 -10.44
N ARG A 301 -20.21 1.66 -10.71
CA ARG A 301 -19.20 2.41 -9.95
C ARG A 301 -19.10 3.87 -10.39
N LEU A 302 -19.25 4.14 -11.70
CA LEU A 302 -19.29 5.49 -12.22
C LEU A 302 -20.54 6.24 -11.72
N VAL A 303 -21.68 5.55 -11.58
CA VAL A 303 -22.89 6.15 -10.97
C VAL A 303 -22.61 6.69 -9.57
N VAL A 304 -21.85 5.98 -8.73
CA VAL A 304 -21.48 6.46 -7.38
C VAL A 304 -20.78 7.81 -7.46
N VAL A 305 -19.80 7.94 -8.37
CA VAL A 305 -19.04 9.19 -8.56
C VAL A 305 -19.95 10.33 -9.03
N ASP A 306 -20.81 10.05 -10.01
CA ASP A 306 -21.73 11.06 -10.56
C ASP A 306 -22.75 11.53 -9.50
N THR A 307 -23.30 10.60 -8.71
CA THR A 307 -24.18 10.93 -7.58
C THR A 307 -23.47 11.77 -6.52
N MET A 308 -22.22 11.44 -6.19
CA MET A 308 -21.42 12.26 -5.26
C MET A 308 -21.19 13.67 -5.80
N VAL A 309 -20.83 13.82 -7.07
CA VAL A 309 -20.62 15.14 -7.70
C VAL A 309 -21.91 15.97 -7.75
N ALA A 310 -23.06 15.32 -7.95
CA ALA A 310 -24.36 15.99 -7.95
C ALA A 310 -24.76 16.53 -6.58
N ILE A 311 -24.40 15.82 -5.50
CA ILE A 311 -24.78 16.17 -4.12
C ILE A 311 -23.76 17.10 -3.45
N LEU A 312 -22.46 16.89 -3.68
CA LEU A 312 -21.40 17.68 -3.06
C LEU A 312 -21.24 19.03 -3.79
N GLN A 313 -21.58 20.14 -3.13
CA GLN A 313 -21.57 21.47 -3.75
C GLN A 313 -20.39 22.35 -3.33
N ASN A 314 -19.62 21.96 -2.30
CA ASN A 314 -18.49 22.71 -1.72
C ASN A 314 -18.86 24.17 -1.38
N LYS A 315 -20.04 24.38 -0.78
CA LYS A 315 -20.47 25.71 -0.33
C LYS A 315 -19.86 26.03 1.04
N PRO A 316 -19.65 27.30 1.39
CA PRO A 316 -19.23 27.71 2.74
C PRO A 316 -20.19 27.28 3.86
N SER A 317 -21.42 26.91 3.50
CA SER A 317 -22.46 26.41 4.39
C SER A 317 -22.50 24.88 4.48
N ASP A 318 -21.60 24.16 3.80
CA ASP A 318 -21.61 22.69 3.82
C ASP A 318 -21.18 22.20 5.21
N ASP A 319 -22.15 21.65 5.94
CA ASP A 319 -21.96 21.00 7.23
C ASP A 319 -21.61 19.52 7.02
N ARG A 320 -20.57 19.23 6.22
CA ARG A 320 -20.09 17.87 5.96
C ARG A 320 -18.63 17.90 5.51
N CYS A 321 -17.85 16.94 5.99
CA CYS A 321 -16.51 16.68 5.48
C CYS A 321 -16.43 15.27 4.90
N VAL A 322 -16.08 15.16 3.63
CA VAL A 322 -15.79 13.88 2.97
C VAL A 322 -14.27 13.73 2.80
N ILE A 323 -13.73 12.59 3.23
CA ILE A 323 -12.32 12.25 3.13
C ILE A 323 -12.17 11.02 2.25
N LEU A 324 -11.47 11.16 1.13
CA LEU A 324 -11.16 10.06 0.21
C LEU A 324 -9.76 9.53 0.52
N ILE A 325 -9.61 8.25 0.83
CA ILE A 325 -8.31 7.63 1.13
C ILE A 325 -7.88 6.73 -0.03
N GLY A 326 -6.62 6.81 -0.44
CA GLY A 326 -6.08 5.88 -1.44
C GLY A 326 -4.57 6.00 -1.67
N TYR A 327 -4.06 5.17 -2.58
CA TYR A 327 -2.65 5.19 -2.95
C TYR A 327 -2.36 6.31 -3.96
N PRO A 328 -1.20 7.00 -3.89
CA PRO A 328 -0.90 8.15 -4.73
C PRO A 328 -1.10 7.88 -6.23
N ASP A 329 -0.48 6.82 -6.75
CA ASP A 329 -0.50 6.51 -8.17
C ASP A 329 -1.90 6.11 -8.66
N LEU A 330 -2.59 5.25 -7.90
CA LEU A 330 -3.94 4.79 -8.25
C LEU A 330 -4.98 5.90 -8.15
N MET A 331 -4.86 6.82 -7.17
CA MET A 331 -5.74 7.98 -7.08
C MET A 331 -5.46 8.97 -8.21
N GLN A 332 -4.21 9.18 -8.61
CA GLN A 332 -3.91 10.01 -9.78
C GLN A 332 -4.52 9.44 -11.06
N GLU A 333 -4.40 8.13 -11.27
CA GLU A 333 -5.04 7.45 -12.40
C GLU A 333 -6.57 7.58 -12.34
N PHE A 334 -7.15 7.32 -11.17
CA PHE A 334 -8.58 7.48 -10.91
C PHE A 334 -9.07 8.88 -11.30
N PHE A 335 -8.45 9.95 -10.80
CA PHE A 335 -8.90 11.32 -11.05
C PHE A 335 -8.70 11.76 -12.51
N ARG A 336 -7.72 11.20 -13.23
CA ARG A 336 -7.52 11.47 -14.66
C ARG A 336 -8.60 10.83 -15.53
N ASN A 337 -9.11 9.68 -15.11
CA ASN A 337 -9.98 8.82 -15.92
C ASN A 337 -11.47 8.87 -15.51
N THR A 338 -11.83 9.65 -14.48
CA THR A 338 -13.21 9.76 -13.96
C THR A 338 -13.79 11.17 -14.15
N ASN A 339 -15.01 11.41 -13.65
CA ASN A 339 -15.73 12.68 -13.81
C ASN A 339 -14.89 13.89 -13.31
N PRO A 340 -14.54 14.87 -14.18
CA PRO A 340 -13.77 16.06 -13.79
C PRO A 340 -14.42 16.91 -12.68
N GLY A 341 -15.74 16.80 -12.52
CA GLY A 341 -16.49 17.43 -11.43
C GLY A 341 -16.00 17.00 -10.05
N LEU A 342 -15.54 15.75 -9.90
CA LEU A 342 -14.99 15.25 -8.64
C LEU A 342 -13.67 15.95 -8.29
N GLN A 343 -12.79 16.16 -9.27
CA GLN A 343 -11.50 16.85 -9.05
C GLN A 343 -11.70 18.31 -8.58
N ARG A 344 -12.75 18.98 -9.05
CA ARG A 344 -13.12 20.32 -8.54
C ARG A 344 -13.61 20.31 -7.10
N ARG A 345 -14.18 19.19 -6.64
CA ARG A 345 -14.64 19.02 -5.25
C ARG A 345 -13.53 18.54 -4.31
N PHE A 346 -12.58 17.80 -4.87
CA PHE A 346 -11.43 17.20 -4.20
C PHE A 346 -10.14 17.53 -4.96
N PRO A 347 -9.62 18.78 -4.88
CA PRO A 347 -8.41 19.15 -5.58
C PRO A 347 -7.22 18.36 -5.04
N LEU A 348 -6.47 17.68 -5.92
CA LEU A 348 -5.31 16.87 -5.53
C LEU A 348 -4.14 17.71 -5.01
N GLU A 349 -4.06 18.99 -5.39
CA GLU A 349 -3.09 19.96 -4.85
C GLU A 349 -3.25 20.20 -3.34
N ASP A 350 -4.46 19.96 -2.85
CA ASP A 350 -4.93 20.21 -1.50
C ASP A 350 -4.96 18.91 -0.66
N ALA A 351 -4.42 17.82 -1.23
CA ALA A 351 -4.40 16.49 -0.62
C ALA A 351 -3.36 16.39 0.50
N PHE A 352 -3.70 15.63 1.54
CA PHE A 352 -2.76 15.28 2.61
C PHE A 352 -1.91 14.10 2.16
N VAL A 353 -0.61 14.35 1.98
CA VAL A 353 0.35 13.32 1.58
C VAL A 353 1.01 12.73 2.82
N PHE A 354 0.75 11.44 3.03
CA PHE A 354 1.31 10.61 4.09
C PHE A 354 2.54 9.88 3.56
N GLU A 355 3.70 10.42 3.88
CA GLU A 355 5.00 9.86 3.50
C GLU A 355 5.32 8.60 4.29
N ASP A 356 6.15 7.73 3.71
CA ASP A 356 6.64 6.56 4.40
C ASP A 356 7.51 6.94 5.59
N TYR A 357 7.39 6.19 6.67
CA TYR A 357 8.18 6.41 7.86
C TYR A 357 9.66 6.09 7.61
N GLU A 358 10.51 7.05 7.97
CA GLU A 358 11.94 6.85 8.10
C GLU A 358 12.26 5.90 9.25
N LEU A 359 13.48 5.36 9.27
CA LEU A 359 13.88 4.42 10.31
C LEU A 359 13.78 5.02 11.73
N ARG A 360 14.06 6.32 11.89
CA ARG A 360 13.85 7.05 13.15
C ARG A 360 12.39 7.07 13.59
N HIS A 361 11.46 7.25 12.65
CA HIS A 361 10.03 7.27 12.91
C HIS A 361 9.54 5.86 13.29
N LEU A 362 10.02 4.83 12.60
CA LEU A 362 9.71 3.44 12.92
C LEU A 362 10.21 3.04 14.32
N SER A 363 11.40 3.53 14.73
CA SER A 363 11.90 3.34 16.10
C SER A 363 10.97 3.98 17.13
N GLN A 364 10.50 5.19 16.90
CA GLN A 364 9.57 5.87 17.81
C GLN A 364 8.24 5.14 17.89
N ILE A 365 7.70 4.66 16.76
CA ILE A 365 6.48 3.84 16.73
C ILE A 365 6.67 2.52 17.50
N LEU A 366 7.84 1.88 17.36
CA LEU A 366 8.20 0.68 18.11
C LEU A 366 8.18 0.96 19.62
N ASP A 367 8.84 2.03 20.06
CA ASP A 367 8.90 2.43 21.47
C ASP A 367 7.50 2.77 22.04
N LEU A 368 6.66 3.47 21.27
CA LEU A 368 5.29 3.79 21.65
C LEU A 368 4.44 2.53 21.86
N LYS A 369 4.55 1.54 20.96
CA LYS A 369 3.80 0.28 21.07
C LYS A 369 4.27 -0.58 22.23
N LEU A 370 5.59 -0.67 22.43
CA LEU A 370 6.17 -1.37 23.58
C LEU A 370 5.71 -0.76 24.90
N SER A 371 5.69 0.58 24.99
CA SER A 371 5.22 1.30 26.18
C SER A 371 3.74 1.07 26.44
N ARG A 372 2.90 1.07 25.40
CA ARG A 372 1.47 0.79 25.50
C ARG A 372 1.19 -0.62 26.02
N ASP A 373 1.96 -1.60 25.54
CA ASP A 373 1.80 -3.00 25.92
C ASP A 373 2.56 -3.37 27.20
N GLN A 374 3.25 -2.40 27.83
CA GLN A 374 4.08 -2.59 29.02
C GLN A 374 5.19 -3.64 28.84
N ILE A 375 5.78 -3.68 27.65
CA ILE A 375 6.85 -4.62 27.28
C ILE A 375 8.17 -3.88 27.25
N GLN A 376 9.21 -4.50 27.82
CA GLN A 376 10.58 -4.01 27.74
C GLN A 376 11.33 -4.65 26.58
N ILE A 377 12.33 -3.94 26.05
CA ILE A 377 13.19 -4.43 24.96
C ILE A 377 14.65 -4.20 25.35
N SER A 378 15.52 -5.19 25.12
CA SER A 378 16.95 -5.00 25.33
C SER A 378 17.56 -4.12 24.22
N GLU A 379 18.62 -3.35 24.51
CA GLU A 379 19.27 -2.46 23.53
C GLU A 379 19.74 -3.21 22.27
N LYS A 380 20.25 -4.43 22.47
CA LYS A 380 20.65 -5.31 21.37
C LYS A 380 19.44 -5.76 20.54
N ALA A 381 18.31 -6.06 21.18
CA ALA A 381 17.08 -6.45 20.50
C ALA A 381 16.50 -5.28 19.69
N LYS A 382 16.53 -4.06 20.23
CA LYS A 382 16.10 -2.85 19.52
C LYS A 382 16.92 -2.62 18.25
N THR A 383 18.23 -2.80 18.32
CA THR A 383 19.11 -2.70 17.14
C THR A 383 18.71 -3.71 16.06
N VAL A 384 18.49 -4.97 16.44
CA VAL A 384 18.06 -6.05 15.53
C VAL A 384 16.68 -5.77 14.92
N ALA A 385 15.74 -5.27 15.72
CA ALA A 385 14.42 -4.88 15.26
C ALA A 385 14.50 -3.77 14.19
N LEU A 386 15.36 -2.76 14.40
CA LEU A 386 15.59 -1.69 13.42
C LEU A 386 16.26 -2.19 12.14
N GLU A 387 17.21 -3.13 12.23
CA GLU A 387 17.79 -3.77 11.04
C GLU A 387 16.74 -4.57 10.24
N MET A 388 15.83 -5.27 10.92
CA MET A 388 14.71 -5.96 10.28
C MET A 388 13.77 -4.98 9.59
N LEU A 389 13.41 -3.88 10.25
CA LEU A 389 12.54 -2.84 9.68
C LEU A 389 13.22 -2.16 8.49
N SER A 390 14.52 -1.88 8.56
CA SER A 390 15.28 -1.32 7.45
C SER A 390 15.25 -2.24 6.22
N ARG A 391 15.30 -3.57 6.40
CA ARG A 391 15.18 -4.54 5.30
C ARG A 391 13.73 -4.64 4.81
N ALA A 392 12.75 -4.54 5.69
CA ALA A 392 11.34 -4.56 5.33
C ALA A 392 10.95 -3.37 4.44
N ARG A 393 11.54 -2.19 4.67
CA ARG A 393 11.36 -0.98 3.83
C ARG A 393 11.78 -1.17 2.37
N ASP A 394 12.59 -2.17 2.08
CA ASP A 394 13.04 -2.47 0.72
C ASP A 394 12.15 -3.48 0.00
N ARG A 395 11.18 -4.08 0.72
CA ARG A 395 10.21 -5.04 0.15
C ARG A 395 9.10 -4.32 -0.62
N PRO A 396 8.49 -4.98 -1.61
CA PRO A 396 7.23 -4.51 -2.16
C PRO A 396 6.16 -4.56 -1.06
N ASN A 397 5.24 -3.60 -1.08
CA ASN A 397 4.13 -3.48 -0.11
C ASN A 397 4.56 -3.27 1.35
N PHE A 398 5.66 -2.55 1.59
CA PHE A 398 6.03 -2.11 2.94
C PHE A 398 4.85 -1.35 3.59
N GLY A 399 4.38 -1.87 4.72
CA GLY A 399 3.18 -1.42 5.42
C GLY A 399 3.46 -0.46 6.57
N ASN A 400 4.63 0.19 6.63
CA ASN A 400 4.95 1.24 7.60
C ASN A 400 4.71 0.79 9.06
N GLY A 401 3.84 1.47 9.81
CA GLY A 401 3.49 1.11 11.19
C GLY A 401 2.82 -0.27 11.30
N GLY A 402 2.24 -0.78 10.20
CA GLY A 402 1.74 -2.15 10.08
C GLY A 402 2.86 -3.18 10.10
N ASP A 403 4.00 -2.91 9.47
CA ASP A 403 5.17 -3.81 9.57
C ASP A 403 5.78 -3.81 10.97
N VAL A 404 5.74 -2.68 11.69
CA VAL A 404 6.11 -2.64 13.11
C VAL A 404 5.17 -3.52 13.95
N GLU A 405 3.86 -3.48 13.68
CA GLU A 405 2.88 -4.36 14.34
C GLU A 405 3.19 -5.83 14.07
N ASN A 406 3.39 -6.18 12.79
CA ASN A 406 3.69 -7.55 12.38
C ASN A 406 5.02 -8.04 12.96
N LEU A 407 6.03 -7.17 13.08
CA LEU A 407 7.29 -7.50 13.71
C LEU A 407 7.12 -7.76 15.20
N LEU A 408 6.44 -6.87 15.93
CA LEU A 408 6.16 -7.04 17.36
C LEU A 408 5.30 -8.27 17.63
N GLY A 409 4.27 -8.53 16.83
CA GLY A 409 3.44 -9.72 16.98
C GLY A 409 4.24 -11.02 16.89
N ARG A 410 5.14 -11.09 15.90
CA ARG A 410 6.08 -12.22 15.76
C ARG A 410 7.05 -12.31 16.95
N ALA A 411 7.63 -11.19 17.37
CA ALA A 411 8.55 -11.16 18.50
C ALA A 411 7.90 -11.57 19.82
N LYS A 412 6.67 -11.13 20.10
CA LYS A 412 5.88 -11.58 21.25
C LYS A 412 5.63 -13.09 21.22
N THR A 413 5.31 -13.63 20.05
CA THR A 413 5.07 -15.07 19.86
C THR A 413 6.34 -15.89 20.10
N ALA A 414 7.48 -15.41 19.58
CA ALA A 414 8.78 -16.03 19.79
C ALA A 414 9.20 -15.97 21.27
N CYS A 415 9.05 -14.82 21.92
CA CYS A 415 9.29 -14.65 23.35
C CYS A 415 8.43 -15.61 24.17
N HIS A 416 7.13 -15.72 23.87
CA HIS A 416 6.24 -16.64 24.57
C HIS A 416 6.68 -18.11 24.40
N THR A 417 7.12 -18.48 23.20
CA THR A 417 7.64 -19.83 22.92
C THR A 417 8.92 -20.10 23.71
N ARG A 418 9.82 -19.11 23.81
CA ARG A 418 11.07 -19.19 24.59
C ARG A 418 10.81 -19.32 26.08
N THR A 419 9.80 -18.64 26.62
CA THR A 419 9.48 -18.65 28.06
C THR A 419 8.50 -19.76 28.45
N LYS A 420 8.01 -20.55 27.50
CA LYS A 420 6.96 -21.56 27.71
C LYS A 420 7.35 -22.64 28.73
N ASP A 421 8.63 -23.02 28.78
CA ASP A 421 9.14 -24.04 29.69
C ASP A 421 9.53 -23.48 31.08
N SER A 422 9.34 -22.18 31.29
CA SER A 422 9.62 -21.53 32.57
C SER A 422 8.47 -21.79 33.56
N PRO A 423 8.76 -22.22 34.80
CA PRO A 423 7.73 -22.66 35.76
C PRO A 423 6.80 -21.54 36.27
N GLN A 424 7.12 -20.27 36.04
CA GLN A 424 6.27 -19.12 36.34
C GLN A 424 6.25 -18.14 35.16
N PRO A 425 5.09 -17.53 34.84
CA PRO A 425 5.03 -16.46 33.87
C PRO A 425 5.83 -15.25 34.39
N PRO A 426 6.69 -14.65 33.56
CA PRO A 426 7.50 -13.51 33.98
C PRO A 426 6.61 -12.30 34.31
N GLU A 427 6.89 -11.61 35.42
CA GLU A 427 6.19 -10.37 35.81
C GLU A 427 6.38 -9.25 34.77
N VAL A 428 7.51 -9.24 34.07
CA VAL A 428 7.83 -8.29 33.01
C VAL A 428 8.25 -9.04 31.75
N THR A 429 7.58 -8.78 30.64
CA THR A 429 7.97 -9.34 29.35
C THR A 429 9.14 -8.53 28.79
N ILE A 430 10.29 -9.18 28.61
CA ILE A 430 11.49 -8.58 28.01
C ILE A 430 11.77 -9.27 26.67
N LEU A 431 11.74 -8.49 25.59
CA LEU A 431 12.10 -8.95 24.24
C LEU A 431 13.62 -8.93 24.05
N GLU A 432 14.15 -10.05 23.61
CA GLU A 432 15.56 -10.30 23.34
C GLU A 432 15.83 -10.41 21.82
N PRO A 433 17.10 -10.29 21.36
CA PRO A 433 17.43 -10.28 19.93
C PRO A 433 16.89 -11.48 19.14
N GLN A 434 16.94 -12.67 19.76
CA GLN A 434 16.47 -13.93 19.19
C GLN A 434 14.95 -13.99 19.00
N ASP A 435 14.19 -13.15 19.72
CA ASP A 435 12.73 -13.08 19.57
C ASP A 435 12.37 -12.36 18.26
N PHE A 436 13.21 -11.42 17.80
CA PHE A 436 13.03 -10.75 16.51
C PHE A 436 13.59 -11.58 15.35
N ASP A 437 14.83 -12.06 15.51
CA ASP A 437 15.58 -12.73 14.45
C ASP A 437 16.41 -13.86 15.07
N TYR A 438 16.06 -15.11 14.79
CA TYR A 438 16.80 -16.26 15.33
C TYR A 438 18.29 -16.20 14.94
N ASP A 439 18.57 -15.72 13.73
CA ASP A 439 19.91 -15.56 13.17
C ASP A 439 20.47 -14.13 13.38
N TYR A 440 20.07 -13.43 14.45
CA TYR A 440 20.48 -12.04 14.68
C TYR A 440 22.01 -11.83 14.71
N ASN A 441 22.79 -12.85 15.12
CA ASN A 441 24.26 -12.79 15.13
C ASN A 441 24.92 -13.15 13.78
N ARG A 442 24.18 -13.29 12.67
CA ARG A 442 24.71 -13.67 11.35
C ARG A 442 25.88 -12.82 10.86
N ALA A 443 25.88 -11.51 11.14
CA ALA A 443 26.96 -10.61 10.76
C ALA A 443 28.25 -10.82 11.57
N SER A 444 28.16 -11.53 12.70
CA SER A 444 29.29 -11.87 13.58
C SER A 444 29.97 -13.19 13.20
N HIS A 445 29.32 -14.03 12.38
CA HIS A 445 29.85 -15.30 11.88
C HIS A 445 29.84 -15.39 10.34
N PRO A 446 30.44 -14.44 9.60
CA PRO A 446 30.38 -14.42 8.14
C PRO A 446 31.17 -15.54 7.44
N GLY A 447 32.15 -16.16 8.12
CA GLY A 447 33.15 -17.03 7.49
C GLY A 447 32.68 -18.43 7.09
N ASP A 448 31.85 -19.09 7.93
CA ASP A 448 31.59 -20.53 7.79
C ASP A 448 30.53 -20.86 6.74
N VAL A 449 29.64 -19.92 6.44
CA VAL A 449 28.51 -20.20 5.54
C VAL A 449 28.94 -20.20 4.07
N CYS A 450 29.79 -19.26 3.66
CA CYS A 450 30.26 -19.24 2.27
C CYS A 450 31.04 -20.52 1.93
N GLU A 451 31.93 -20.99 2.80
CA GLU A 451 32.64 -22.26 2.56
C GLU A 451 31.72 -23.47 2.53
N SER A 452 30.77 -23.55 3.47
CA SER A 452 29.83 -24.67 3.53
C SER A 452 28.87 -24.71 2.34
N LEU A 453 28.43 -23.56 1.82
CA LEU A 453 27.57 -23.49 0.63
C LEU A 453 28.26 -24.02 -0.63
N PHE A 454 29.54 -23.75 -0.79
CA PHE A 454 30.34 -24.25 -1.91
C PHE A 454 31.04 -25.58 -1.62
N SER A 455 30.79 -26.19 -0.46
CA SER A 455 31.37 -27.50 -0.11
C SER A 455 31.01 -28.56 -1.16
N GLY A 456 32.03 -29.26 -1.67
CA GLY A 456 31.88 -30.23 -2.75
C GLY A 456 31.93 -29.65 -4.17
N MET A 457 31.84 -28.33 -4.36
CA MET A 457 32.07 -27.71 -5.66
C MET A 457 33.56 -27.46 -5.89
N VAL A 458 34.14 -28.11 -6.89
CA VAL A 458 35.58 -28.01 -7.19
C VAL A 458 35.81 -27.11 -8.41
N GLY A 459 36.74 -26.16 -8.32
CA GLY A 459 36.96 -25.14 -9.37
C GLY A 459 36.24 -23.80 -9.10
N PHE A 460 35.73 -23.58 -7.90
CA PHE A 460 35.01 -22.36 -7.51
C PHE A 460 35.84 -21.45 -6.58
N GLU A 461 37.15 -21.71 -6.46
CA GLU A 461 38.02 -21.08 -5.47
C GLU A 461 38.08 -19.55 -5.64
N GLU A 462 38.15 -19.06 -6.88
CA GLU A 462 38.10 -17.62 -7.18
C GLU A 462 36.76 -16.97 -6.82
N ILE A 463 35.66 -17.69 -7.08
CA ILE A 463 34.30 -17.23 -6.78
C ILE A 463 34.09 -17.16 -5.25
N ILE A 464 34.57 -18.17 -4.53
CA ILE A 464 34.53 -18.23 -3.07
C ILE A 464 35.35 -17.08 -2.49
N ALA A 465 36.58 -16.86 -2.99
CA ALA A 465 37.44 -15.76 -2.54
C ALA A 465 36.79 -14.39 -2.76
N LEU A 466 36.12 -14.19 -3.90
CA LEU A 466 35.39 -12.96 -4.20
C LEU A 466 34.28 -12.67 -3.19
N PHE A 467 33.39 -13.62 -2.94
CA PHE A 467 32.26 -13.42 -2.01
C PHE A 467 32.72 -13.32 -0.55
N LYS A 468 33.77 -14.06 -0.16
CA LYS A 468 34.40 -13.87 1.16
C LYS A 468 34.96 -12.46 1.32
N GLY A 469 35.64 -11.93 0.30
CA GLY A 469 36.12 -10.56 0.30
C GLY A 469 34.99 -9.53 0.51
N TYR A 470 33.82 -9.75 -0.09
CA TYR A 470 32.64 -8.92 0.18
C TYR A 470 32.15 -9.07 1.62
N GLN A 471 32.05 -10.28 2.16
CA GLN A 471 31.62 -10.49 3.54
C GLN A 471 32.57 -9.82 4.55
N GLU A 472 33.88 -9.94 4.35
CA GLU A 472 34.91 -9.28 5.17
C GLU A 472 34.81 -7.76 5.09
N MET A 473 34.63 -7.21 3.89
CA MET A 473 34.44 -5.78 3.66
C MET A 473 33.19 -5.25 4.38
N VAL A 474 32.07 -5.97 4.26
CA VAL A 474 30.81 -5.63 4.94
C VAL A 474 30.98 -5.64 6.45
N ALA A 475 31.62 -6.68 6.99
CA ALA A 475 31.89 -6.79 8.41
C ALA A 475 32.78 -5.64 8.92
N ALA A 476 33.83 -5.29 8.17
CA ALA A 476 34.72 -4.18 8.50
C ALA A 476 33.98 -2.82 8.47
N MET A 477 33.23 -2.53 7.41
CA MET A 477 32.48 -1.26 7.28
C MET A 477 31.44 -1.09 8.38
N ARG A 478 30.73 -2.15 8.74
CA ARG A 478 29.74 -2.14 9.83
C ARG A 478 30.37 -1.86 11.19
N ARG A 479 31.57 -2.38 11.47
CA ARG A 479 32.31 -2.06 12.70
C ARG A 479 32.65 -0.56 12.82
N HIS A 480 32.73 0.13 11.69
CA HIS A 480 32.95 1.58 11.64
C HIS A 480 31.66 2.40 11.43
N HIS A 481 30.48 1.78 11.55
CA HIS A 481 29.17 2.42 11.32
C HIS A 481 29.00 3.06 9.93
N ILE A 482 29.69 2.53 8.92
CA ILE A 482 29.57 2.96 7.52
C ILE A 482 28.61 2.01 6.80
N ASP A 483 27.68 2.55 6.01
CA ASP A 483 26.80 1.74 5.15
C ASP A 483 27.63 1.05 4.06
N PRO A 484 27.63 -0.29 3.99
CA PRO A 484 28.40 -1.01 2.98
C PRO A 484 27.70 -1.10 1.61
N ARG A 485 26.40 -0.80 1.51
CA ARG A 485 25.64 -0.90 0.24
C ARG A 485 26.27 -0.15 -0.94
N PRO A 486 26.90 1.03 -0.77
CA PRO A 486 27.52 1.75 -1.87
C PRO A 486 28.75 1.08 -2.48
N TYR A 487 29.42 0.20 -1.73
CA TYR A 487 30.71 -0.38 -2.09
C TYR A 487 30.59 -1.84 -2.56
N ILE A 488 29.48 -2.50 -2.26
CA ILE A 488 29.21 -3.87 -2.71
C ILE A 488 28.42 -3.85 -4.02
N PRO A 489 28.83 -4.61 -5.06
CA PRO A 489 28.07 -4.70 -6.29
C PRO A 489 26.76 -5.49 -6.10
N PHE A 490 25.67 -4.97 -6.65
CA PHE A 490 24.35 -5.64 -6.67
C PHE A 490 24.02 -6.24 -8.05
N THR A 491 24.98 -6.23 -8.97
CA THR A 491 24.78 -6.56 -10.38
C THR A 491 25.92 -7.43 -10.85
N PHE A 492 25.61 -8.64 -11.31
CA PHE A 492 26.59 -9.64 -11.70
C PHE A 492 26.31 -10.19 -13.09
N VAL A 493 27.39 -10.57 -13.78
CA VAL A 493 27.31 -11.25 -15.08
C VAL A 493 27.95 -12.63 -14.94
N PHE A 494 27.16 -13.69 -15.08
CA PHE A 494 27.61 -15.06 -14.97
C PHE A 494 27.90 -15.62 -16.36
N LYS A 495 29.19 -15.81 -16.67
CA LYS A 495 29.67 -16.28 -17.97
C LYS A 495 30.23 -17.69 -17.85
N GLY A 496 29.76 -18.61 -18.67
CA GLY A 496 30.39 -19.94 -18.74
C GLY A 496 29.58 -20.96 -19.52
N PRO A 497 30.13 -22.16 -19.72
CA PRO A 497 29.49 -23.21 -20.50
C PRO A 497 28.21 -23.75 -19.83
N PRO A 498 27.33 -24.45 -20.56
CA PRO A 498 26.12 -25.00 -19.95
C PRO A 498 26.50 -26.05 -18.89
N GLY A 499 25.70 -26.14 -17.83
CA GLY A 499 25.94 -27.06 -16.72
C GLY A 499 27.16 -26.74 -15.86
N SER A 500 27.67 -25.50 -15.89
CA SER A 500 28.79 -25.03 -15.07
C SER A 500 28.42 -24.57 -13.66
N GLY A 501 27.14 -24.69 -13.25
CA GLY A 501 26.70 -24.30 -11.90
C GLY A 501 26.13 -22.89 -11.75
N LYS A 502 25.98 -22.10 -12.83
CA LYS A 502 25.47 -20.70 -12.78
C LYS A 502 24.19 -20.52 -11.95
N THR A 503 23.16 -21.31 -12.24
CA THR A 503 21.87 -21.25 -11.51
C THR A 503 22.04 -21.60 -10.03
N THR A 504 22.87 -22.59 -9.71
CA THR A 504 23.15 -22.99 -8.33
C THR A 504 23.88 -21.89 -7.58
N THR A 505 24.89 -21.28 -8.19
CA THR A 505 25.61 -20.15 -7.60
C THR A 505 24.72 -18.93 -7.41
N ALA A 506 23.74 -18.68 -8.27
CA ALA A 506 22.78 -17.58 -8.06
C ALA A 506 21.97 -17.77 -6.76
N ARG A 507 21.59 -19.02 -6.43
CA ARG A 507 20.96 -19.35 -5.14
C ARG A 507 21.90 -19.13 -3.96
N PHE A 508 23.20 -19.39 -4.14
CA PHE A 508 24.20 -19.08 -3.10
C PHE A 508 24.39 -17.59 -2.93
N VAL A 509 24.40 -16.81 -4.01
CA VAL A 509 24.41 -15.34 -3.93
C VAL A 509 23.21 -14.84 -3.14
N GLY A 510 22.02 -15.41 -3.34
CA GLY A 510 20.84 -15.08 -2.55
C GLY A 510 21.04 -15.31 -1.06
N ARG A 511 21.59 -16.47 -0.67
CA ARG A 511 21.93 -16.76 0.74
C ARG A 511 22.99 -15.82 1.29
N ILE A 512 24.08 -15.60 0.56
CA ILE A 512 25.19 -14.73 0.99
C ILE A 512 24.72 -13.29 1.18
N PHE A 513 23.95 -12.73 0.25
CA PHE A 513 23.41 -11.37 0.37
C PHE A 513 22.32 -11.24 1.43
N TYR A 514 21.57 -12.30 1.69
CA TYR A 514 20.63 -12.38 2.82
C TYR A 514 21.37 -12.38 4.16
N GLU A 515 22.45 -13.16 4.29
CA GLU A 515 23.30 -13.22 5.49
C GLU A 515 24.08 -11.92 5.73
N MET A 516 24.58 -11.30 4.66
CA MET A 516 25.13 -9.95 4.71
C MET A 516 24.06 -8.93 5.11
N GLY A 517 22.77 -9.27 5.20
CA GLY A 517 21.70 -8.38 5.64
C GLY A 517 21.29 -7.34 4.58
N PHE A 518 21.65 -7.55 3.32
CA PHE A 518 21.23 -6.70 2.21
C PHE A 518 19.87 -7.11 1.65
N LEU A 519 19.64 -8.42 1.55
CA LEU A 519 18.38 -8.96 1.08
C LEU A 519 17.47 -9.33 2.24
N SER A 520 16.19 -9.34 1.94
CA SER A 520 15.15 -9.60 2.91
C SER A 520 14.75 -11.07 2.96
N THR A 521 15.13 -11.85 1.94
CA THR A 521 15.02 -13.31 1.84
C THR A 521 16.16 -13.84 0.96
N SER A 522 16.52 -15.12 1.10
CA SER A 522 17.49 -15.79 0.23
C SER A 522 16.90 -16.32 -1.09
N GLU A 523 15.60 -16.08 -1.32
CA GLU A 523 14.91 -16.52 -2.54
C GLU A 523 15.50 -15.90 -3.81
N VAL A 524 15.45 -16.68 -4.89
CA VAL A 524 15.85 -16.27 -6.23
C VAL A 524 14.66 -16.35 -7.16
N VAL A 525 14.34 -15.23 -7.82
CA VAL A 525 13.39 -15.16 -8.92
C VAL A 525 14.14 -15.56 -10.18
N GLU A 526 13.96 -16.80 -10.62
CA GLU A 526 14.55 -17.32 -11.85
C GLU A 526 13.64 -17.03 -13.04
N CYS A 527 14.18 -16.38 -14.07
CA CYS A 527 13.47 -16.11 -15.31
C CYS A 527 14.40 -16.25 -16.52
N SER A 528 13.84 -16.20 -17.72
CA SER A 528 14.59 -16.15 -18.97
C SER A 528 14.32 -14.85 -19.72
N ALA A 529 15.13 -14.56 -20.75
CA ALA A 529 14.93 -13.42 -21.63
C ALA A 529 13.49 -13.28 -22.18
N THR A 530 12.78 -14.39 -22.43
CA THR A 530 11.40 -14.35 -22.97
C THR A 530 10.37 -13.91 -21.93
N ASN A 531 10.68 -14.04 -20.64
CA ASN A 531 9.80 -13.56 -19.57
C ASN A 531 9.82 -12.04 -19.45
N LEU A 532 10.86 -11.37 -19.94
CA LEU A 532 10.97 -9.91 -19.96
C LEU A 532 10.25 -9.30 -21.16
N VAL A 533 10.25 -10.00 -22.30
CA VAL A 533 9.69 -9.49 -23.57
C VAL A 533 8.17 -9.69 -23.65
N GLY A 534 7.44 -8.65 -24.04
CA GLY A 534 5.99 -8.68 -24.25
C GLY A 534 5.58 -9.43 -25.53
N GLN A 535 4.30 -9.85 -25.61
CA GLN A 535 3.73 -10.45 -26.82
C GLN A 535 3.20 -9.42 -27.82
N TYR A 536 2.93 -8.19 -27.35
CA TYR A 536 2.35 -7.07 -28.11
C TYR A 536 3.08 -5.75 -27.76
N HIS A 537 3.01 -4.72 -28.62
CA HIS A 537 3.60 -3.40 -28.37
C HIS A 537 3.06 -2.76 -27.10
N GLY A 538 3.94 -2.16 -26.29
CA GLY A 538 3.61 -1.51 -25.02
C GLY A 538 3.50 -2.45 -23.81
N HIS A 539 3.61 -3.77 -23.98
CA HIS A 539 3.56 -4.73 -22.86
C HIS A 539 4.93 -5.06 -22.26
N THR A 540 6.04 -4.74 -22.94
CA THR A 540 7.38 -5.15 -22.50
C THR A 540 7.85 -4.36 -21.28
N GLY A 541 7.65 -3.04 -21.27
CA GLY A 541 7.95 -2.20 -20.10
C GLY A 541 7.25 -2.69 -18.82
N PRO A 542 5.90 -2.75 -18.78
CA PRO A 542 5.16 -3.21 -17.61
C PRO A 542 5.55 -4.61 -17.13
N LYS A 543 5.84 -5.54 -18.06
CA LYS A 543 6.26 -6.91 -17.73
C LYS A 543 7.65 -6.94 -17.09
N THR A 544 8.57 -6.11 -17.58
CA THR A 544 9.92 -5.95 -17.00
C THR A 544 9.84 -5.34 -15.60
N ILE A 545 9.01 -4.31 -15.42
CA ILE A 545 8.76 -3.67 -14.11
C ILE A 545 8.17 -4.69 -13.13
N ALA A 546 7.13 -5.42 -13.52
CA ALA A 546 6.48 -6.41 -12.65
C ALA A 546 7.47 -7.50 -12.18
N LEU A 547 8.36 -7.94 -13.06
CA LEU A 547 9.40 -8.89 -12.73
C LEU A 547 10.41 -8.31 -11.73
N LEU A 548 10.87 -7.07 -11.94
CA LEU A 548 11.74 -6.36 -11.00
C LEU A 548 11.08 -6.13 -9.65
N GLU A 549 9.80 -5.75 -9.64
CA GLU A 549 9.01 -5.59 -8.42
C GLU A 549 8.89 -6.92 -7.65
N SER A 550 8.67 -8.03 -8.34
CA SER A 550 8.64 -9.36 -7.71
C SER A 550 9.97 -9.76 -7.09
N ALA A 551 11.07 -9.18 -7.56
CA ALA A 551 12.43 -9.43 -7.09
C ALA A 551 12.92 -8.39 -6.06
N LEU A 552 12.11 -7.40 -5.67
CA LEU A 552 12.45 -6.42 -4.62
C LEU A 552 12.79 -7.13 -3.30
N GLY A 553 14.01 -6.89 -2.79
CA GLY A 553 14.55 -7.54 -1.61
C GLY A 553 15.00 -9.00 -1.83
N LYS A 554 15.13 -9.46 -3.09
CA LYS A 554 15.55 -10.80 -3.53
C LYS A 554 16.65 -10.74 -4.61
N VAL A 555 17.03 -11.91 -5.13
CA VAL A 555 17.86 -12.02 -6.34
C VAL A 555 16.97 -12.20 -7.58
N LEU A 556 17.19 -11.41 -8.62
CA LEU A 556 16.65 -11.60 -9.96
C LEU A 556 17.70 -12.31 -10.84
N PHE A 557 17.45 -13.57 -11.20
CA PHE A 557 18.34 -14.36 -12.05
C PHE A 557 17.75 -14.49 -13.46
N ILE A 558 18.39 -13.86 -14.44
CA ILE A 558 17.98 -13.89 -15.85
C ILE A 558 18.89 -14.86 -16.60
N ASP A 559 18.40 -16.07 -16.89
CA ASP A 559 19.11 -17.05 -17.70
C ASP A 559 19.00 -16.76 -19.20
N GLU A 560 20.03 -17.16 -19.94
CA GLU A 560 20.20 -16.89 -21.37
C GLU A 560 19.96 -15.43 -21.75
N ALA A 561 20.45 -14.50 -20.91
CA ALA A 561 20.22 -13.06 -21.04
C ALA A 561 20.65 -12.50 -22.40
N TYR A 562 21.68 -13.09 -23.01
CA TYR A 562 22.16 -12.75 -24.36
C TYR A 562 21.08 -12.84 -25.45
N ARG A 563 19.95 -13.53 -25.22
CA ARG A 563 18.80 -13.53 -26.15
C ARG A 563 18.13 -12.16 -26.27
N LEU A 564 18.23 -11.32 -25.24
CA LEU A 564 17.79 -9.91 -25.31
C LEU A 564 18.62 -9.12 -26.34
N SER A 565 19.82 -9.61 -26.65
CA SER A 565 20.71 -9.03 -27.65
C SER A 565 20.48 -9.55 -29.07
N HIS A 566 19.63 -10.56 -29.27
CA HIS A 566 19.34 -11.10 -30.60
C HIS A 566 18.28 -10.28 -31.36
N GLY A 567 17.58 -9.37 -30.66
CA GLY A 567 16.71 -8.35 -31.27
C GLY A 567 17.46 -7.30 -32.10
N PHE A 568 18.78 -7.18 -31.97
CA PHE A 568 19.59 -6.21 -32.72
C PHE A 568 19.86 -6.60 -34.20
N SER A 569 19.06 -7.51 -34.77
CA SER A 569 19.16 -7.86 -36.20
C SER A 569 18.48 -6.79 -37.06
N PRO A 570 19.15 -6.17 -38.06
CA PRO A 570 18.63 -5.05 -38.86
C PRO A 570 17.42 -5.36 -39.77
N ARG A 571 16.85 -6.57 -39.72
CA ARG A 571 15.89 -7.09 -40.72
C ARG A 571 14.61 -7.72 -40.13
N GLY A 572 14.25 -7.44 -38.88
CA GLY A 572 13.01 -7.99 -38.30
C GLY A 572 12.30 -7.05 -37.31
N SER A 573 10.98 -6.92 -37.47
CA SER A 573 10.06 -6.17 -36.59
C SER A 573 10.10 -6.59 -35.10
N GLY A 574 10.67 -7.75 -34.78
CA GLY A 574 10.83 -8.26 -33.40
C GLY A 574 12.00 -7.64 -32.61
N GLY A 575 12.83 -6.78 -33.21
CA GLY A 575 13.99 -6.19 -32.54
C GLY A 575 13.69 -5.13 -31.48
N SER A 576 12.57 -4.42 -31.64
CA SER A 576 12.16 -3.31 -30.77
C SER A 576 11.87 -3.75 -29.33
N PHE A 577 11.20 -4.89 -29.15
CA PHE A 577 10.77 -5.33 -27.82
C PHE A 577 11.93 -5.76 -26.91
N ALA A 578 12.91 -6.49 -27.45
CA ALA A 578 14.05 -6.94 -26.65
C ALA A 578 14.95 -5.76 -26.22
N GLN A 579 15.05 -4.74 -27.07
CA GLN A 579 15.72 -3.49 -26.74
C GLN A 579 14.94 -2.70 -25.67
N GLU A 580 13.62 -2.57 -25.82
CA GLU A 580 12.73 -1.95 -24.83
C GLU A 580 12.88 -2.59 -23.43
N ALA A 581 12.95 -3.93 -23.36
CA ALA A 581 13.17 -4.64 -22.09
C ALA A 581 14.51 -4.28 -21.43
N VAL A 582 15.58 -4.14 -22.22
CA VAL A 582 16.91 -3.79 -21.71
C VAL A 582 16.94 -2.33 -21.25
N GLU A 583 16.34 -1.43 -22.02
CA GLU A 583 16.25 -0.01 -21.67
C GLU A 583 15.45 0.19 -20.38
N GLU A 584 14.29 -0.47 -20.24
CA GLU A 584 13.47 -0.42 -19.03
C GLU A 584 14.20 -1.04 -17.82
N LEU A 585 14.91 -2.16 -18.01
CA LEU A 585 15.73 -2.76 -16.95
C LEU A 585 16.81 -1.78 -16.48
N VAL A 586 17.54 -1.16 -17.41
CA VAL A 586 18.61 -0.20 -17.11
C VAL A 586 18.06 1.06 -16.43
N ASP A 587 16.91 1.56 -16.88
CA ASP A 587 16.22 2.70 -16.28
C ASP A 587 15.77 2.37 -14.86
N CYS A 588 15.06 1.26 -14.65
CA CYS A 588 14.61 0.84 -13.33
C CYS A 588 15.77 0.64 -12.36
N MET A 589 16.91 0.11 -12.80
CA MET A 589 18.11 -0.03 -11.96
C MET A 589 18.66 1.30 -11.42
N THR A 590 18.33 2.44 -12.03
CA THR A 590 18.69 3.78 -11.50
C THR A 590 17.74 4.30 -10.44
N LYS A 591 16.47 3.90 -10.51
CA LYS A 591 15.42 4.49 -9.68
C LYS A 591 15.71 4.15 -8.21
N PRO A 592 15.58 5.09 -7.27
CA PRO A 592 15.78 4.85 -5.84
C PRO A 592 14.98 3.66 -5.28
N ARG A 593 13.87 3.32 -5.95
CA ARG A 593 13.01 2.18 -5.62
C ARG A 593 13.67 0.81 -5.81
N TYR A 594 14.57 0.65 -6.77
CA TYR A 594 15.22 -0.64 -7.06
C TYR A 594 16.74 -0.61 -6.78
N ALA A 595 17.36 0.56 -6.89
CA ALA A 595 18.80 0.74 -6.71
C ALA A 595 19.26 0.19 -5.34
N ARG A 596 20.17 -0.81 -5.38
CA ARG A 596 20.73 -1.49 -4.18
C ARG A 596 19.68 -2.14 -3.27
N LYS A 597 18.54 -2.53 -3.84
CA LYS A 597 17.46 -3.28 -3.18
C LYS A 597 17.13 -4.61 -3.86
N VAL A 598 17.70 -4.85 -5.05
CA VAL A 598 17.61 -6.10 -5.81
C VAL A 598 19.02 -6.49 -6.23
N VAL A 599 19.37 -7.77 -6.11
CA VAL A 599 20.57 -8.30 -6.75
C VAL A 599 20.20 -8.85 -8.12
N ILE A 600 20.79 -8.33 -9.19
CA ILE A 600 20.48 -8.75 -10.57
C ILE A 600 21.64 -9.56 -11.13
N VAL A 601 21.35 -10.76 -11.61
CA VAL A 601 22.33 -11.68 -12.19
C VAL A 601 21.94 -12.00 -13.64
N LEU A 602 22.79 -11.59 -14.59
CA LEU A 602 22.63 -11.95 -16.01
C LEU A 602 23.50 -13.16 -16.34
N ALA A 603 22.90 -14.27 -16.78
CA ALA A 603 23.63 -15.50 -17.08
C ALA A 603 23.61 -15.87 -18.57
N GLY A 604 24.72 -16.43 -19.05
CA GLY A 604 24.83 -16.89 -20.44
C GLY A 604 26.17 -17.51 -20.81
N TYR A 605 26.35 -17.78 -22.10
CA TYR A 605 27.63 -18.24 -22.66
C TYR A 605 28.60 -17.08 -22.80
N SER A 606 29.89 -17.31 -22.51
CA SER A 606 30.88 -16.24 -22.41
C SER A 606 30.93 -15.34 -23.65
N GLY A 607 31.06 -15.94 -24.84
CA GLY A 607 31.14 -15.17 -26.09
C GLY A 607 29.87 -14.37 -26.43
N ASP A 608 28.69 -14.89 -26.09
CA ASP A 608 27.42 -14.22 -26.35
C ASP A 608 27.17 -13.08 -25.36
N MET A 609 27.51 -13.28 -24.09
CA MET A 609 27.46 -12.25 -23.06
C MET A 609 28.43 -11.11 -23.37
N ASP A 610 29.67 -11.42 -23.80
CA ASP A 610 30.65 -10.41 -24.22
C ASP A 610 30.17 -9.60 -25.43
N ARG A 611 29.39 -10.22 -26.33
CA ARG A 611 28.76 -9.52 -27.45
C ARG A 611 27.64 -8.60 -26.96
N MET A 612 26.74 -9.11 -26.10
CA MET A 612 25.65 -8.32 -25.52
C MET A 612 26.18 -7.08 -24.79
N MET A 613 27.20 -7.23 -23.94
CA MET A 613 27.80 -6.12 -23.19
C MET A 613 28.49 -5.08 -24.08
N ARG A 614 28.97 -5.47 -25.27
CA ARG A 614 29.54 -4.53 -26.25
C ARG A 614 28.48 -3.74 -26.99
N MET A 615 27.30 -4.31 -27.21
CA MET A 615 26.23 -3.67 -27.99
C MET A 615 25.41 -2.65 -27.18
N ASN A 616 25.40 -2.74 -25.85
CA ASN A 616 24.65 -1.81 -24.99
C ASN A 616 25.54 -1.16 -23.93
N GLN A 617 25.81 0.14 -24.10
CA GLN A 617 26.63 0.93 -23.16
C GLN A 617 25.99 1.03 -21.77
N GLY A 618 24.66 1.08 -21.68
CA GLY A 618 23.90 1.14 -20.42
C GLY A 618 24.08 -0.12 -19.57
N LEU A 619 24.07 -1.30 -20.19
CA LEU A 619 24.38 -2.56 -19.51
C LEU A 619 25.84 -2.60 -19.06
N ARG A 620 26.79 -2.24 -19.94
CA ARG A 620 28.23 -2.29 -19.62
C ARG A 620 28.60 -1.42 -18.43
N GLY A 621 28.02 -0.22 -18.32
CA GLY A 621 28.30 0.70 -17.21
C GLY A 621 27.72 0.24 -15.87
N ARG A 622 26.62 -0.54 -15.89
CA ARG A 622 25.90 -0.96 -14.69
C ARG A 622 26.24 -2.38 -14.22
N PHE A 623 26.69 -3.23 -15.12
CA PHE A 623 27.12 -4.60 -14.82
C PHE A 623 28.64 -4.72 -14.88
N ALA A 624 29.32 -4.18 -13.86
CA ALA A 624 30.78 -4.14 -13.84
C ALA A 624 31.45 -5.42 -13.32
N THR A 625 30.70 -6.32 -12.66
CA THR A 625 31.25 -7.53 -12.04
C THR A 625 30.97 -8.77 -12.87
N ASP A 626 32.00 -9.24 -13.56
CA ASP A 626 31.98 -10.51 -14.31
C ASP A 626 32.42 -11.67 -13.42
N ILE A 627 31.62 -12.75 -13.40
CA ILE A 627 31.98 -14.02 -12.78
C ILE A 627 32.09 -15.08 -13.88
N VAL A 628 33.31 -15.58 -14.09
CA VAL A 628 33.60 -16.58 -15.11
C VAL A 628 33.60 -17.96 -14.46
N PHE A 629 32.73 -18.83 -14.95
CA PHE A 629 32.60 -20.21 -14.50
C PHE A 629 33.51 -21.09 -15.35
N PRO A 630 34.48 -21.81 -14.74
CA PRO A 630 35.42 -22.62 -15.48
C PRO A 630 34.74 -23.84 -16.11
N GLN A 631 35.39 -24.40 -17.12
CA GLN A 631 35.06 -25.73 -17.61
C GLN A 631 35.40 -26.78 -16.56
N LEU A 632 34.57 -27.83 -16.46
CA LEU A 632 34.80 -28.89 -15.49
C LEU A 632 36.08 -29.66 -15.88
N LEU A 633 37.11 -29.58 -15.05
CA LEU A 633 38.36 -30.32 -15.29
C LEU A 633 38.11 -31.83 -15.24
N PRO A 634 38.87 -32.67 -15.97
CA PRO A 634 38.68 -34.12 -15.96
C PRO A 634 38.70 -34.76 -14.57
N GLY A 635 39.54 -34.24 -13.68
CA GLY A 635 39.57 -34.58 -12.24
C GLY A 635 38.22 -34.40 -11.57
N HIS A 636 37.62 -33.23 -11.79
CA HIS A 636 36.35 -32.82 -11.19
C HIS A 636 35.17 -33.57 -11.83
N CYS A 637 35.23 -33.89 -13.13
CA CYS A 637 34.23 -34.73 -13.79
C CYS A 637 34.10 -36.10 -13.11
N LEU A 638 35.23 -36.74 -12.79
CA LEU A 638 35.24 -38.05 -12.14
C LEU A 638 34.71 -37.96 -10.71
N LYS A 639 35.16 -36.98 -9.93
CA LYS A 639 34.67 -36.78 -8.55
C LYS A 639 33.18 -36.48 -8.53
N HIS A 640 32.70 -35.61 -9.42
CA HIS A 640 31.28 -35.31 -9.53
C HIS A 640 30.47 -36.54 -9.95
N LEU A 641 31.01 -37.38 -10.84
CA LEU A 641 30.37 -38.63 -11.22
C LEU A 641 30.23 -39.56 -9.99
N GLU A 642 31.30 -39.73 -9.20
CA GLU A 642 31.31 -40.52 -7.96
C GLU A 642 30.27 -40.04 -6.95
N GLU A 643 30.18 -38.72 -6.73
CA GLU A 643 29.18 -38.12 -5.85
C GLU A 643 27.74 -38.39 -6.34
N GLN A 644 27.49 -38.27 -7.66
CA GLN A 644 26.15 -38.48 -8.21
C GLN A 644 25.70 -39.94 -8.17
N ILE A 645 26.58 -40.89 -8.49
CA ILE A 645 26.24 -42.32 -8.38
C ILE A 645 26.17 -42.78 -6.92
N GLY A 646 26.94 -42.15 -6.03
CA GLY A 646 26.93 -42.39 -4.59
C GLY A 646 25.59 -42.08 -3.92
N LYS A 647 24.83 -41.09 -4.44
CA LYS A 647 23.44 -40.82 -4.00
C LYS A 647 22.52 -42.02 -4.18
N SER A 648 22.81 -42.89 -5.15
CA SER A 648 22.08 -44.14 -5.39
C SER A 648 22.76 -45.36 -4.75
N LYS A 649 23.68 -45.15 -3.80
CA LYS A 649 24.50 -46.17 -3.14
C LYS A 649 25.39 -47.00 -4.09
N VAL A 650 25.65 -46.50 -5.30
CA VAL A 650 26.56 -47.13 -6.27
C VAL A 650 27.96 -46.56 -6.09
N THR A 651 28.99 -47.41 -6.13
CA THR A 651 30.40 -46.98 -6.00
C THR A 651 31.24 -47.42 -7.22
N ILE A 652 32.36 -46.72 -7.48
CA ILE A 652 33.34 -47.18 -8.48
C ILE A 652 34.28 -48.17 -7.79
N ARG A 653 34.42 -49.37 -8.35
CA ARG A 653 35.36 -50.37 -7.83
C ARG A 653 36.77 -50.07 -8.35
N TYR A 654 37.69 -49.93 -7.41
CA TYR A 654 39.11 -49.72 -7.66
C TYR A 654 39.90 -51.00 -7.31
N GLU A 655 40.51 -51.68 -8.29
CA GLU A 655 41.32 -52.91 -8.08
C GLU A 655 42.83 -52.63 -7.83
N PRO A 656 43.56 -53.40 -7.02
CA PRO A 656 44.83 -52.94 -6.42
C PRO A 656 46.02 -52.65 -7.38
N ASP A 657 46.11 -53.24 -8.58
CA ASP A 657 47.35 -53.17 -9.41
C ASP A 657 47.25 -52.41 -10.76
N PRO A 658 46.16 -52.45 -11.57
CA PRO A 658 46.08 -51.73 -12.86
C PRO A 658 45.37 -50.35 -12.83
N ASN A 659 44.95 -49.85 -11.67
CA ASN A 659 44.10 -48.66 -11.58
C ASN A 659 44.73 -47.35 -12.05
N ARG A 660 46.05 -47.17 -11.89
CA ARG A 660 46.70 -45.89 -12.20
C ARG A 660 46.65 -45.57 -13.70
N GLU A 661 46.84 -46.58 -14.55
CA GLU A 661 46.72 -46.44 -16.01
C GLU A 661 45.27 -46.30 -16.47
N ARG A 662 44.34 -47.07 -15.89
CA ARG A 662 42.91 -46.97 -16.21
C ARG A 662 42.31 -45.62 -15.82
N LYS A 663 42.70 -45.07 -14.66
CA LYS A 663 42.31 -43.73 -14.22
C LYS A 663 42.85 -42.63 -15.15
N LYS A 664 44.08 -42.78 -15.67
CA LYS A 664 44.61 -41.90 -16.73
C LYS A 664 43.79 -41.97 -18.02
N ILE A 665 43.30 -43.15 -18.40
CA ILE A 665 42.42 -43.31 -19.58
C ILE A 665 41.09 -42.58 -19.36
N VAL A 666 40.48 -42.73 -18.17
CA VAL A 666 39.25 -42.01 -17.79
C VAL A 666 39.46 -40.50 -17.86
N PHE A 667 40.55 -39.97 -17.29
CA PHE A 667 40.87 -38.55 -17.39
C PHE A 667 41.10 -38.09 -18.83
N ARG A 668 41.80 -38.88 -19.65
CA ARG A 668 41.99 -38.56 -21.07
C ARG A 668 40.67 -38.56 -21.85
N LEU A 669 39.73 -39.45 -21.52
CA LEU A 669 38.41 -39.49 -22.14
C LEU A 669 37.57 -38.28 -21.73
N PHE A 670 37.55 -37.92 -20.45
CA PHE A 670 36.92 -36.69 -20.00
C PHE A 670 37.54 -35.43 -20.62
N ALA A 671 38.87 -35.37 -20.77
CA ALA A 671 39.55 -34.27 -21.46
C ALA A 671 39.16 -34.18 -22.95
N LYS A 672 38.99 -35.33 -23.61
CA LYS A 672 38.51 -35.38 -25.00
C LYS A 672 37.05 -34.96 -25.10
N LEU A 673 36.21 -35.36 -24.14
CA LEU A 673 34.81 -34.97 -24.06
C LEU A 673 34.68 -33.47 -23.79
N SER A 674 35.45 -32.91 -22.86
CA SER A 674 35.43 -31.47 -22.54
C SER A 674 35.85 -30.60 -23.72
N GLY A 675 36.70 -31.12 -24.62
CA GLY A 675 37.06 -30.45 -25.87
C GLY A 675 35.97 -30.48 -26.97
N THR A 676 34.85 -31.19 -26.77
CA THR A 676 33.76 -31.24 -27.76
C THR A 676 32.81 -30.04 -27.62
N LYS A 677 32.33 -29.49 -28.74
CA LYS A 677 31.38 -28.36 -28.74
C LYS A 677 30.05 -28.66 -28.03
N SER A 678 29.65 -29.93 -27.94
CA SER A 678 28.41 -30.38 -27.30
C SER A 678 28.56 -30.72 -25.81
N TRP A 679 29.73 -30.46 -25.21
CA TRP A 679 29.95 -30.70 -23.79
C TRP A 679 29.26 -29.69 -22.88
N ALA A 680 28.29 -30.18 -22.10
CA ALA A 680 27.49 -29.44 -21.13
C ALA A 680 27.92 -29.70 -19.67
N ASN A 681 29.20 -30.01 -19.45
CA ASN A 681 29.84 -30.15 -18.13
C ASN A 681 29.03 -31.00 -17.15
N GLY A 682 28.56 -30.41 -16.04
CA GLY A 682 27.82 -31.14 -15.01
C GLY A 682 26.59 -31.86 -15.54
N ARG A 683 25.84 -31.28 -16.49
CA ARG A 683 24.64 -31.92 -17.07
C ARG A 683 24.98 -33.22 -17.79
N ASP A 684 26.13 -33.27 -18.46
CA ASP A 684 26.60 -34.45 -19.16
C ASP A 684 27.10 -35.53 -18.20
N VAL A 685 27.77 -35.12 -17.13
CA VAL A 685 28.18 -36.04 -16.05
C VAL A 685 26.95 -36.62 -15.33
N GLU A 686 25.89 -35.83 -15.12
CA GLU A 686 24.62 -36.32 -14.58
C GLU A 686 23.89 -37.27 -15.55
N ALA A 687 23.90 -37.01 -16.85
CA ALA A 687 23.34 -37.93 -17.84
C ALA A 687 24.10 -39.27 -17.86
N LEU A 688 25.43 -39.19 -17.76
CA LEU A 688 26.31 -40.35 -17.63
C LEU A 688 26.03 -41.12 -16.33
N SER A 689 25.86 -40.43 -15.19
CA SER A 689 25.56 -41.06 -13.90
C SER A 689 24.24 -41.83 -13.93
N ARG A 690 23.18 -41.26 -14.51
CA ARG A 690 21.88 -41.95 -14.68
C ARG A 690 22.01 -43.20 -15.55
N SER A 691 22.80 -43.12 -16.63
CA SER A 691 23.04 -44.26 -17.52
C SER A 691 23.78 -45.39 -16.80
N ILE A 692 24.79 -45.04 -15.99
CA ILE A 692 25.56 -45.98 -15.17
C ILE A 692 24.67 -46.62 -14.10
N VAL A 693 23.91 -45.82 -13.34
CA VAL A 693 22.98 -46.33 -12.32
C VAL A 693 21.97 -47.28 -12.96
N GLY A 694 21.34 -46.90 -14.07
CA GLY A 694 20.42 -47.76 -14.81
C GLY A 694 21.04 -49.10 -15.25
N TYR A 695 22.30 -49.09 -15.70
CA TYR A 695 23.04 -50.30 -16.06
C TYR A 695 23.31 -51.21 -14.85
N VAL A 696 23.79 -50.64 -13.74
CA VAL A 696 24.09 -51.40 -12.52
C VAL A 696 22.83 -52.07 -11.97
N PHE A 697 21.70 -51.36 -11.89
CA PHE A 697 20.43 -51.93 -11.44
C PHE A 697 19.85 -52.97 -12.41
N LYS A 698 20.00 -52.76 -13.73
CA LYS A 698 19.56 -53.74 -14.75
C LYS A 698 20.35 -55.06 -14.67
N ASN A 699 21.63 -54.99 -14.31
CA ASN A 699 22.48 -56.17 -14.20
C ASN A 699 22.36 -56.90 -12.86
N GLN A 700 21.93 -56.23 -11.79
CA GLN A 700 21.59 -56.90 -10.52
C GLN A 700 20.41 -57.87 -10.63
N GLY A 701 19.42 -57.59 -11.49
CA GLY A 701 18.30 -58.50 -11.74
C GLY A 701 18.71 -59.88 -12.28
N LYS A 702 19.99 -60.08 -12.64
CA LYS A 702 20.54 -61.34 -13.16
C LYS A 702 21.42 -62.10 -12.14
N VAL A 703 21.75 -61.52 -10.98
CA VAL A 703 22.71 -62.11 -10.02
C VAL A 703 22.09 -62.11 -8.61
N LYS A 704 21.84 -63.29 -8.06
CA LYS A 704 21.38 -63.45 -6.67
C LYS A 704 22.56 -63.18 -5.72
N HIS A 705 22.38 -62.19 -4.83
CA HIS A 705 23.32 -61.70 -3.82
C HIS A 705 24.58 -60.96 -4.35
N VAL A 706 24.55 -59.63 -4.25
CA VAL A 706 25.75 -58.78 -4.27
C VAL A 706 25.60 -57.75 -3.16
N ASP A 707 26.47 -57.80 -2.15
CA ASP A 707 26.40 -56.92 -0.96
C ASP A 707 26.81 -55.46 -1.23
N GLN A 708 27.40 -55.14 -2.40
CA GLN A 708 27.73 -53.77 -2.81
C GLN A 708 27.47 -53.50 -4.30
N LEU A 709 26.57 -52.54 -4.55
CA LEU A 709 26.33 -51.93 -5.86
C LEU A 709 27.60 -51.21 -6.33
N SER A 710 28.27 -51.75 -7.35
CA SER A 710 29.51 -51.17 -7.87
C SER A 710 29.63 -51.31 -9.39
N ILE A 711 30.35 -50.37 -10.01
CA ILE A 711 30.75 -50.41 -11.43
C ILE A 711 32.26 -50.54 -11.55
N SER A 712 32.73 -51.37 -12.48
CA SER A 712 34.17 -51.50 -12.78
C SER A 712 34.69 -50.29 -13.56
N LEU A 713 35.99 -50.00 -13.46
CA LEU A 713 36.63 -48.96 -14.27
C LEU A 713 36.56 -49.28 -15.79
N ASP A 714 36.52 -50.55 -16.18
CA ASP A 714 36.40 -50.95 -17.58
C ASP A 714 35.02 -50.60 -18.15
N ASP A 715 33.97 -50.89 -17.40
CA ASP A 715 32.60 -50.53 -17.79
C ASP A 715 32.45 -49.01 -17.88
N LEU A 716 33.00 -48.27 -16.92
CA LEU A 716 33.03 -46.80 -16.97
C LEU A 716 33.73 -46.28 -18.24
N ILE A 717 34.87 -46.87 -18.60
CA ILE A 717 35.59 -46.53 -19.84
C ILE A 717 34.73 -46.82 -21.07
N LEU A 718 33.94 -47.90 -21.08
CA LEU A 718 33.02 -48.22 -22.18
C LEU A 718 31.93 -47.15 -22.30
N PHE A 719 31.30 -46.73 -21.20
CA PHE A 719 30.30 -45.65 -21.21
C PHE A 719 30.89 -44.33 -21.73
N LEU A 720 32.08 -43.96 -21.28
CA LEU A 720 32.76 -42.74 -21.74
C LEU A 720 33.15 -42.81 -23.22
N LYS A 721 33.61 -43.97 -23.71
CA LYS A 721 33.91 -44.19 -25.13
C LYS A 721 32.64 -44.13 -25.98
N ASP A 722 31.55 -44.72 -25.53
CA ASP A 722 30.25 -44.67 -26.23
C ASP A 722 29.72 -43.23 -26.33
N MET A 723 29.76 -42.49 -25.22
CA MET A 723 29.39 -41.07 -25.20
C MET A 723 30.25 -40.23 -26.16
N LEU A 724 31.57 -40.48 -26.20
CA LEU A 724 32.48 -39.80 -27.11
C LEU A 724 32.22 -40.19 -28.58
N ARG A 725 31.89 -41.45 -28.87
CA ARG A 725 31.54 -41.92 -30.22
C ARG A 725 30.25 -41.29 -30.73
N LYS A 726 29.18 -41.33 -29.94
CA LYS A 726 27.88 -40.71 -30.28
C LYS A 726 28.03 -39.23 -30.64
N ARG A 727 28.90 -38.51 -29.93
CA ARG A 727 29.19 -37.09 -30.18
C ARG A 727 30.02 -36.83 -31.43
N LYS A 728 30.91 -37.75 -31.79
CA LYS A 728 31.65 -37.69 -33.06
C LYS A 728 30.77 -38.04 -34.26
N GLN A 729 29.88 -39.03 -34.13
CA GLN A 729 28.96 -39.45 -35.19
C GLN A 729 27.87 -38.39 -35.46
N GLY A 730 27.37 -37.68 -34.44
CA GLY A 730 26.44 -36.56 -34.61
C GLY A 730 27.00 -35.34 -35.35
N HIS A 731 28.29 -35.33 -35.71
CA HIS A 731 28.91 -34.33 -36.60
C HIS A 731 29.15 -34.86 -38.02
N GLY A 732 28.88 -36.14 -38.30
CA GLY A 732 29.13 -36.77 -39.60
C GLY A 732 27.99 -36.62 -40.63
N ASP A 733 26.75 -36.40 -40.20
CA ASP A 733 25.58 -36.39 -41.09
C ASP A 733 24.79 -35.07 -41.01
N LYS A 734 25.40 -33.94 -41.38
CA LYS A 734 24.73 -32.71 -41.88
C LYS A 734 25.72 -31.88 -42.71
N ALA A 735 26.20 -32.45 -43.80
CA ALA A 735 26.82 -31.70 -44.88
C ALA A 735 26.30 -32.28 -46.20
N HIS A 736 25.05 -31.92 -46.53
CA HIS A 736 24.51 -31.93 -47.88
C HIS A 736 23.52 -30.77 -48.01
#